data_AF-A0A482X1W9-F1
#
_entry.id   AF-A0A482X1W9-F1
#
_cell.length_a   1.000
_cell.length_b   1.000
_cell.length_c   1.000
_cell.angle_alpha   90.00
_cell.angle_beta   90.00
_cell.angle_gamma   90.00
#
_symmetry.space_group_name_H-M   'P 1'
#
loop_
_entity.id
_entity.type
_entity.pdbx_description
1 polymer ?
#
loop_
_entity_poly.entity_id
_entity_poly.type
_entity_poly.pdbx_seq_one_letter_code
_entity_poly.pdbx_strand_id
1 'polypeptide(L)'
;MRPLYGTICKSILVVIGVCILWQVQTAKCQSTTASDNKTKHTLYELYDRVGNNESEFLVQTTATTNSPIYETTTIENELPTLENTNDTGSSIPTTSTPDAEPPIERNTAFDDLDNESSHLYSRLINILNETKKLTQELKKVNELKKAVLIIGKSGSGKTTVAQIVAGNISRLEAKELTEDSGDYYIDDGHRINNGIESDPSALAEFIKDNETAVVLVDNPGFHDAAGAAKDLEIAFNMKTVAESFKYVRIALVCPHSSLKKGSYRSEFTSFLERVIDFLKNSDHFLSGISLIATKVKNSYTVKNKKMELVPESAELQAIANFMGEVKLAYNTQQSSDSNSFGSSDHNRSRLIVKMIQNLLTKRNRNFRKIKILRSPEESGPLINQSLIMEERESIRQMLLDEDGFDRVVTDSFGVAISATTRDSVDSLFRGLDSYIVRCTEEFGTFLKNEFLEKIKNDNSNYDISIESLIAKRKNDLDFIQSLRKQIGKCYSPEDFVGVVSATIESKNLTYHTTKLANIQARYEILKNIKYLSTKNYLASENWQNALKNVEKFIENEYLYQSMLQETFLKLREYKIEKRKSPDLGLPVSSSSHNSIASNAEFKLNPEDVIIDLNLARYACLEYNREKKKEFNQIVVKVFASDQEKVRCEDKMLIIIDKFVFVSEIQKQLSNCYYVDSIVIIAADTVVIDSDLSVELLEGRNLMMFSPQWVVQGKRSLVVSGKPHEEKQEKASPGEVGLDGKDGNPSGSFMGIGLHFKGIEGLTVQANGGNGQHGQDGGDGKDGTDGRDHAFVAVGQETEFQISKVYNLQKSVVRKEGQMGSAGQDSGAGGQGGKGGAKGSITIIDLAHYGNPFQNLGYSSHQSEGQLGLTGADGKPGNSGSNGCSSVDITKTHQLFGQEISLLSNTETLRLPCKKETAKGEVLRQRRLNLYVPRKREGDLSGLVCEMFVKLRLFIAERSYRSKLTLGSIDKFQKIVIDKLCP
;
A
#
# COMPACT_ATOMS: atom_id res chain seq x y z
N MET A 1 -5.80 -9.63 59.86
CA MET A 1 -4.70 -8.88 59.19
C MET A 1 -3.93 -9.82 58.28
N ARG A 2 -4.32 -9.83 57.01
CA ARG A 2 -3.60 -10.28 55.80
C ARG A 2 -4.63 -10.11 54.68
N PRO A 3 -4.56 -9.00 53.93
CA PRO A 3 -4.39 -9.16 52.48
C PRO A 3 -3.59 -7.98 51.90
N LEU A 4 -2.28 -8.17 51.71
CA LEU A 4 -1.50 -7.29 50.82
C LEU A 4 -0.62 -8.06 49.82
N TYR A 5 -0.64 -9.39 49.85
CA TYR A 5 0.19 -10.24 48.97
C TYR A 5 -0.56 -10.80 47.74
N GLY A 6 -1.90 -10.72 47.70
CA GLY A 6 -2.69 -11.23 46.57
C GLY A 6 -2.77 -10.29 45.37
N THR A 7 -2.66 -8.97 45.60
CA THR A 7 -2.86 -7.96 44.55
C THR A 7 -1.58 -7.71 43.76
N ILE A 8 -0.41 -7.79 44.41
CA ILE A 8 0.89 -7.57 43.75
C ILE A 8 1.24 -8.74 42.81
N CYS A 9 0.90 -9.99 43.17
CA CYS A 9 1.11 -11.14 42.27
C CYS A 9 0.19 -11.12 41.03
N LYS A 10 -1.03 -10.55 41.11
CA LYS A 10 -1.92 -10.42 39.95
C LYS A 10 -1.46 -9.32 38.99
N SER A 11 -0.94 -8.21 39.48
CA SER A 11 -0.40 -7.14 38.63
C SER A 11 0.90 -7.56 37.93
N ILE A 12 1.77 -8.32 38.61
CA ILE A 12 3.01 -8.84 37.99
C ILE A 12 2.70 -9.93 36.94
N LEU A 13 1.70 -10.79 37.16
CA LEU A 13 1.29 -11.79 36.16
C LEU A 13 0.60 -11.17 34.92
N VAL A 14 -0.12 -10.06 35.08
CA VAL A 14 -0.71 -9.32 33.95
C VAL A 14 0.36 -8.57 33.15
N VAL A 15 1.38 -8.01 33.81
CA VAL A 15 2.50 -7.36 33.11
C VAL A 15 3.37 -8.39 32.39
N ILE A 16 3.63 -9.56 32.98
CA ILE A 16 4.33 -10.66 32.31
C ILE A 16 3.48 -11.22 31.15
N GLY A 17 2.16 -11.33 31.30
CA GLY A 17 1.25 -11.75 30.23
C GLY A 17 1.19 -10.76 29.05
N VAL A 18 1.25 -9.46 29.32
CA VAL A 18 1.29 -8.41 28.27
C VAL A 18 2.66 -8.34 27.60
N CYS A 19 3.76 -8.55 28.32
CA CYS A 19 5.10 -8.68 27.71
C CYS A 19 5.23 -9.94 26.85
N ILE A 20 4.61 -11.07 27.26
CA ILE A 20 4.57 -12.30 26.45
C ILE A 20 3.69 -12.09 25.21
N LEU A 21 2.55 -11.41 25.30
CA LEU A 21 1.70 -11.11 24.13
C LEU A 21 2.34 -10.09 23.17
N TRP A 22 3.13 -9.15 23.69
CA TRP A 22 3.82 -8.16 22.87
C TRP A 22 5.05 -8.75 22.17
N GLN A 23 5.79 -9.67 22.81
CA GLN A 23 6.87 -10.43 22.17
C GLN A 23 6.35 -11.50 21.18
N VAL A 24 5.13 -12.02 21.38
CA VAL A 24 4.49 -12.98 20.44
C VAL A 24 3.90 -12.27 19.20
N GLN A 25 3.69 -10.95 19.22
CA GLN A 25 3.24 -10.19 18.05
C GLN A 25 4.37 -9.61 17.17
N THR A 26 5.61 -9.59 17.64
CA THR A 26 6.78 -9.25 16.80
C THR A 26 7.40 -10.44 16.07
N ALA A 27 6.82 -11.65 16.17
CA ALA A 27 7.28 -12.84 15.46
C ALA A 27 6.13 -13.57 14.77
N LYS A 28 5.62 -12.98 13.68
CA LYS A 28 4.79 -13.69 12.68
C LYS A 28 5.52 -13.76 11.33
N CYS A 29 6.76 -14.26 11.38
CA CYS A 29 7.52 -14.74 10.23
C CYS A 29 8.29 -16.02 10.62
N GLN A 30 7.59 -17.04 11.14
CA GLN A 30 8.11 -18.40 11.26
C GLN A 30 6.99 -19.42 11.05
N SER A 31 6.70 -19.70 9.78
CA SER A 31 6.23 -20.99 9.27
C SER A 31 6.51 -20.92 7.77
N THR A 32 7.64 -21.42 7.25
CA THR A 32 8.03 -22.82 7.19
C THR A 32 9.51 -22.92 6.78
N THR A 33 10.11 -24.09 7.03
CA THR A 33 11.46 -24.56 6.69
C THR A 33 12.55 -24.40 7.76
N ALA A 34 12.93 -25.54 8.33
CA ALA A 34 14.06 -25.75 9.20
C ALA A 34 15.25 -26.25 8.37
N SER A 35 16.44 -25.65 8.55
CA SER A 35 17.77 -26.26 8.48
C SER A 35 18.85 -25.17 8.33
N ASP A 36 19.43 -24.70 9.44
CA ASP A 36 20.88 -24.74 9.70
C ASP A 36 21.30 -23.78 10.82
N ASN A 37 21.99 -24.33 11.82
CA ASN A 37 22.49 -23.64 13.01
C ASN A 37 23.90 -23.09 12.77
N LYS A 38 24.05 -21.78 12.54
CA LYS A 38 25.33 -21.10 12.78
C LYS A 38 25.32 -19.56 12.92
N THR A 39 24.34 -18.96 13.60
CA THR A 39 24.40 -17.49 13.87
C THR A 39 23.59 -17.08 15.09
N LYS A 40 24.06 -17.43 16.29
CA LYS A 40 23.42 -17.01 17.56
C LYS A 40 24.26 -16.06 18.41
N HIS A 41 25.45 -15.65 17.96
CA HIS A 41 26.39 -14.91 18.83
C HIS A 41 26.49 -13.39 18.58
N THR A 42 25.79 -12.82 17.59
CA THR A 42 25.95 -11.40 17.21
C THR A 42 24.74 -10.52 17.55
N LEU A 43 23.65 -11.07 18.08
CA LEU A 43 22.38 -10.34 18.25
C LEU A 43 22.21 -9.62 19.60
N TYR A 44 23.14 -9.79 20.55
CA TYR A 44 23.02 -9.23 21.90
C TYR A 44 23.78 -7.91 22.13
N GLU A 45 24.63 -7.45 21.21
CA GLU A 45 25.43 -6.22 21.40
C GLU A 45 24.80 -4.94 20.80
N LEU A 46 23.67 -5.04 20.07
CA LEU A 46 23.06 -3.89 19.38
C LEU A 46 21.89 -3.23 20.13
N TYR A 47 21.44 -3.80 21.25
CA TYR A 47 20.27 -3.28 21.99
C TYR A 47 20.59 -2.13 22.97
N ASP A 48 21.85 -1.77 23.17
CA ASP A 48 22.29 -0.78 24.18
C ASP A 48 22.54 0.64 23.63
N ARG A 49 22.18 0.95 22.37
CA ARG A 49 22.51 2.25 21.73
C ARG A 49 21.37 3.08 21.16
N VAL A 50 20.12 2.85 21.58
CA VAL A 50 19.01 3.75 21.22
C VAL A 50 18.30 4.25 22.47
N GLY A 51 18.79 5.39 22.99
CA GLY A 51 18.13 6.16 24.02
C GLY A 51 18.27 7.64 23.71
N ASN A 52 17.11 8.32 23.64
CA ASN A 52 16.88 9.77 23.61
C ASN A 52 16.84 10.44 22.21
N ASN A 53 15.62 10.75 21.76
CA ASN A 53 15.15 12.12 21.62
C ASN A 53 13.64 12.16 21.29
N GLU A 54 12.86 12.68 22.23
CA GLU A 54 11.49 13.14 22.03
C GLU A 54 11.51 14.53 21.38
N SER A 55 10.62 14.77 20.41
CA SER A 55 10.08 16.11 20.17
C SER A 55 8.73 16.03 19.46
N GLU A 56 7.80 16.79 20.03
CA GLU A 56 6.36 16.94 19.79
C GLU A 56 5.99 17.31 18.34
N PHE A 57 4.82 16.85 17.88
CA PHE A 57 4.02 17.62 16.91
C PHE A 57 2.53 17.55 17.23
N LEU A 58 1.95 18.74 17.29
CA LEU A 58 0.60 19.11 17.71
C LEU A 58 -0.43 18.78 16.63
N VAL A 59 -1.55 18.19 17.04
CA VAL A 59 -2.77 18.00 16.23
C VAL A 59 -3.60 19.29 16.27
N GLN A 60 -3.94 19.86 15.11
CA GLN A 60 -5.08 20.77 14.98
C GLN A 60 -6.14 20.13 14.09
N THR A 61 -7.30 19.91 14.69
CA THR A 61 -8.55 19.49 14.07
C THR A 61 -9.37 20.74 13.75
N THR A 62 -9.89 20.84 12.53
CA THR A 62 -11.04 21.71 12.23
C THR A 62 -12.04 20.93 11.40
N ALA A 63 -13.19 20.68 12.02
CA ALA A 63 -14.40 20.22 11.37
C ALA A 63 -15.11 21.41 10.72
N THR A 64 -15.63 21.23 9.52
CA THR A 64 -16.78 22.00 9.03
C THR A 64 -17.69 21.11 8.19
N THR A 65 -18.90 20.99 8.69
CA THR A 65 -20.15 20.55 8.07
C THR A 65 -20.43 21.28 6.75
N ASN A 66 -21.05 20.60 5.78
CA ASN A 66 -22.26 21.06 5.09
C ASN A 66 -22.73 20.03 4.04
N SER A 67 -23.91 19.49 4.27
CA SER A 67 -24.75 18.82 3.26
C SER A 67 -25.45 19.88 2.40
N PRO A 68 -25.90 19.49 1.18
CA PRO A 68 -27.23 19.90 0.78
C PRO A 68 -28.08 18.72 0.29
N ILE A 69 -29.34 18.82 0.71
CA ILE A 69 -30.54 18.11 0.26
C ILE A 69 -31.04 18.75 -1.05
N TYR A 70 -32.00 18.05 -1.70
CA TYR A 70 -32.86 18.42 -2.86
C TYR A 70 -32.43 17.72 -4.17
N GLU A 71 -33.29 17.13 -5.00
CA GLU A 71 -34.76 17.09 -5.05
C GLU A 71 -35.17 15.97 -6.03
N THR A 72 -36.28 15.30 -5.75
CA THR A 72 -36.99 14.42 -6.67
C THR A 72 -37.79 15.24 -7.68
N THR A 73 -37.66 14.96 -8.97
CA THR A 73 -38.62 15.42 -9.99
C THR A 73 -38.98 14.28 -10.94
N THR A 74 -40.24 13.88 -10.85
CA THR A 74 -41.01 13.11 -11.83
C THR A 74 -41.33 13.98 -13.04
N ILE A 75 -41.09 13.49 -14.26
CA ILE A 75 -41.72 14.01 -15.49
C ILE A 75 -42.06 12.82 -16.39
N GLU A 76 -43.36 12.57 -16.54
CA GLU A 76 -43.97 11.90 -17.69
C GLU A 76 -43.89 12.86 -18.89
N ASN A 77 -43.62 12.33 -20.11
CA ASN A 77 -44.45 12.57 -21.30
C ASN A 77 -43.84 11.96 -22.57
N GLU A 78 -44.67 11.10 -23.17
CA GLU A 78 -45.12 11.07 -24.56
C GLU A 78 -44.16 10.93 -25.76
N LEU A 79 -44.60 10.00 -26.63
CA LEU A 79 -44.17 9.69 -28.00
C LEU A 79 -44.07 10.92 -28.93
N PRO A 80 -43.36 10.75 -30.06
CA PRO A 80 -44.14 10.67 -31.31
C PRO A 80 -43.72 9.54 -32.25
N THR A 81 -44.75 8.96 -32.86
CA THR A 81 -44.79 8.10 -34.04
C THR A 81 -44.28 8.81 -35.31
N LEU A 82 -43.60 8.08 -36.20
CA LEU A 82 -43.73 8.28 -37.65
C LEU A 82 -43.22 7.07 -38.46
N GLU A 83 -43.78 6.97 -39.65
CA GLU A 83 -44.13 5.78 -40.41
C GLU A 83 -43.03 5.20 -41.33
N ASN A 84 -43.16 3.88 -41.54
CA ASN A 84 -42.93 3.06 -42.74
C ASN A 84 -42.18 3.60 -43.96
N THR A 85 -41.28 2.77 -44.50
CA THR A 85 -41.43 2.17 -45.86
C THR A 85 -40.43 1.02 -46.08
N ASN A 86 -40.97 -0.19 -46.37
CA ASN A 86 -40.67 -1.10 -47.50
C ASN A 86 -39.20 -1.34 -47.93
N ASP A 87 -38.71 -2.54 -48.27
CA ASP A 87 -39.27 -3.89 -48.45
C ASP A 87 -38.11 -4.87 -48.80
N THR A 88 -38.44 -6.17 -48.81
CA THR A 88 -37.77 -7.33 -49.45
C THR A 88 -36.67 -8.10 -48.71
N GLY A 89 -36.89 -9.42 -48.52
CA GLY A 89 -35.77 -10.37 -48.36
C GLY A 89 -35.95 -11.67 -47.57
N SER A 90 -37.09 -12.38 -47.64
CA SER A 90 -37.25 -13.85 -47.51
C SER A 90 -36.17 -14.68 -46.77
N SER A 91 -36.53 -15.29 -45.62
CA SER A 91 -36.49 -16.75 -45.45
C SER A 91 -37.11 -17.17 -44.11
N ILE A 92 -38.12 -18.03 -44.18
CA ILE A 92 -38.75 -18.74 -43.05
C ILE A 92 -37.82 -19.93 -42.68
N PRO A 93 -37.56 -20.18 -41.39
CA PRO A 93 -38.12 -21.42 -40.82
C PRO A 93 -38.58 -21.29 -39.36
N THR A 94 -39.79 -21.84 -39.14
CA THR A 94 -40.24 -22.64 -37.98
C THR A 94 -40.07 -22.10 -36.56
N THR A 95 -41.23 -21.82 -35.97
CA THR A 95 -41.53 -21.72 -34.54
C THR A 95 -40.96 -22.89 -33.73
N SER A 96 -39.92 -22.63 -32.93
CA SER A 96 -39.57 -23.43 -31.77
C SER A 96 -40.19 -22.82 -30.51
N THR A 97 -40.86 -23.68 -29.76
CA THR A 97 -41.39 -23.51 -28.41
C THR A 97 -40.43 -22.82 -27.43
N PRO A 98 -40.94 -22.14 -26.39
CA PRO A 98 -40.10 -21.46 -25.41
C PRO A 98 -39.23 -22.47 -24.66
N ASP A 99 -37.96 -22.10 -24.55
CA ASP A 99 -36.85 -22.89 -24.02
C ASP A 99 -37.19 -23.61 -22.71
N ALA A 100 -37.04 -24.93 -22.77
CA ALA A 100 -36.94 -25.76 -21.59
C ALA A 100 -35.69 -25.37 -20.80
N GLU A 101 -35.84 -25.22 -19.48
CA GLU A 101 -34.70 -25.14 -18.55
C GLU A 101 -33.70 -26.27 -18.85
N PRO A 102 -32.39 -25.98 -18.91
CA PRO A 102 -31.40 -27.01 -19.17
C PRO A 102 -31.46 -28.08 -18.06
N PRO A 103 -31.33 -29.37 -18.42
CA PRO A 103 -31.41 -30.45 -17.45
C PRO A 103 -30.24 -30.33 -16.46
N ILE A 104 -30.57 -30.29 -15.17
CA ILE A 104 -29.58 -30.41 -14.09
C ILE A 104 -28.84 -31.75 -14.29
N GLU A 105 -27.59 -31.69 -14.75
CA GLU A 105 -26.74 -32.87 -14.88
C GLU A 105 -26.59 -33.55 -13.52
N ARG A 106 -27.03 -34.81 -13.43
CA ARG A 106 -27.08 -35.64 -12.22
C ARG A 106 -25.70 -36.07 -11.66
N ASN A 107 -24.59 -35.60 -12.22
CA ASN A 107 -23.22 -36.07 -11.92
C ASN A 107 -22.34 -35.05 -11.19
N THR A 108 -22.81 -34.51 -10.05
CA THR A 108 -21.99 -33.62 -9.21
C THR A 108 -22.00 -34.04 -7.73
N ALA A 109 -21.68 -35.30 -7.46
CA ALA A 109 -21.40 -35.73 -6.09
C ALA A 109 -20.24 -34.91 -5.50
N PHE A 110 -20.24 -34.71 -4.18
CA PHE A 110 -19.09 -34.15 -3.48
C PHE A 110 -17.98 -35.19 -3.43
N ASP A 111 -16.75 -34.79 -3.76
CA ASP A 111 -15.61 -35.71 -3.83
C ASP A 111 -15.23 -36.29 -2.44
N ASP A 112 -15.56 -35.56 -1.36
CA ASP A 112 -15.08 -35.83 0.01
C ASP A 112 -16.17 -36.32 0.97
N LEU A 113 -17.35 -36.73 0.47
CA LEU A 113 -18.43 -37.23 1.33
C LEU A 113 -18.27 -38.72 1.63
N ASP A 114 -18.71 -39.12 2.83
CA ASP A 114 -18.98 -40.52 3.13
C ASP A 114 -20.11 -41.07 2.24
N ASN A 115 -20.14 -42.40 2.07
CA ASN A 115 -21.10 -43.08 1.20
C ASN A 115 -22.56 -42.78 1.56
N GLU A 116 -22.87 -42.63 2.85
CA GLU A 116 -24.24 -42.39 3.31
C GLU A 116 -24.70 -40.98 2.96
N SER A 117 -23.84 -39.97 3.16
CA SER A 117 -24.10 -38.59 2.79
C SER A 117 -24.19 -38.39 1.28
N SER A 118 -23.32 -39.05 0.50
CA SER A 118 -23.40 -39.03 -0.97
C SER A 118 -24.72 -39.62 -1.47
N HIS A 119 -25.13 -40.76 -0.90
CA HIS A 119 -26.42 -41.38 -1.20
C HIS A 119 -27.60 -40.45 -0.81
N LEU A 120 -27.57 -39.84 0.37
CA LEU A 120 -28.56 -38.86 0.82
C LEU A 120 -28.69 -37.69 -0.17
N TYR A 121 -27.57 -37.09 -0.58
CA TYR A 121 -27.57 -35.98 -1.54
C TYR A 121 -28.23 -36.37 -2.87
N SER A 122 -27.90 -37.55 -3.41
CA SER A 122 -28.46 -38.04 -4.66
C SER A 122 -29.98 -38.26 -4.61
N ARG A 123 -30.50 -38.65 -3.44
CA ARG A 123 -31.94 -38.89 -3.23
C ARG A 123 -32.71 -37.66 -2.79
N LEU A 124 -32.05 -36.61 -2.32
CA LEU A 124 -32.70 -35.46 -1.67
C LEU A 124 -33.72 -34.77 -2.57
N ILE A 125 -33.40 -34.55 -3.86
CA ILE A 125 -34.34 -33.96 -4.83
C ILE A 125 -35.60 -34.83 -4.96
N ASN A 126 -35.44 -36.15 -5.05
CA ASN A 126 -36.56 -37.07 -5.18
C ASN A 126 -37.44 -37.02 -3.91
N ILE A 127 -36.82 -37.06 -2.72
CA ILE A 127 -37.53 -36.97 -1.44
C ILE A 127 -38.36 -35.67 -1.36
N LEU A 128 -37.75 -34.53 -1.71
CA LEU A 128 -38.44 -33.24 -1.68
C LEU A 128 -39.61 -33.18 -2.70
N ASN A 129 -39.41 -33.72 -3.90
CA ASN A 129 -40.44 -33.77 -4.93
C ASN A 129 -41.60 -34.71 -4.56
N GLU A 130 -41.29 -35.89 -4.01
CA GLU A 130 -42.28 -36.86 -3.53
C GLU A 130 -43.09 -36.28 -2.36
N THR A 131 -42.43 -35.62 -1.41
CA THR A 131 -43.10 -34.94 -0.29
C THR A 131 -44.04 -33.83 -0.80
N LYS A 132 -43.60 -33.05 -1.79
CA LYS A 132 -44.41 -32.00 -2.41
C LYS A 132 -45.63 -32.58 -3.13
N LYS A 133 -45.47 -33.72 -3.82
CA LYS A 133 -46.56 -34.46 -4.47
C LYS A 133 -47.56 -34.98 -3.43
N LEU A 134 -47.09 -35.62 -2.36
CA LEU A 134 -47.92 -36.08 -1.25
C LEU A 134 -48.72 -34.94 -0.62
N THR A 135 -48.09 -33.78 -0.42
CA THR A 135 -48.76 -32.57 0.08
C THR A 135 -49.92 -32.14 -0.82
N GLN A 136 -49.74 -32.21 -2.15
CA GLN A 136 -50.79 -31.86 -3.11
C GLN A 136 -51.93 -32.89 -3.14
N GLU A 137 -51.61 -34.18 -3.01
CA GLU A 137 -52.61 -35.25 -2.96
C GLU A 137 -53.47 -35.15 -1.70
N LEU A 138 -52.86 -34.95 -0.53
CA LEU A 138 -53.57 -34.81 0.75
C LEU A 138 -54.46 -33.56 0.79
N LYS A 139 -54.05 -32.45 0.16
CA LYS A 139 -54.89 -31.24 0.02
C LYS A 139 -56.16 -31.45 -0.79
N LYS A 140 -56.19 -32.41 -1.72
CA LYS A 140 -57.39 -32.73 -2.52
C LYS A 140 -58.40 -33.54 -1.71
N VAL A 141 -57.95 -34.27 -0.68
CA VAL A 141 -58.79 -35.05 0.24
C VAL A 141 -59.37 -34.09 1.29
N ASN A 142 -60.36 -33.30 0.88
CA ASN A 142 -61.00 -32.21 1.65
C ASN A 142 -61.76 -32.68 2.93
N GLU A 143 -61.58 -33.92 3.39
CA GLU A 143 -62.45 -34.63 4.33
C GLU A 143 -61.78 -35.10 5.64
N LEU A 144 -60.47 -34.93 5.82
CA LEU A 144 -59.74 -35.50 6.96
C LEU A 144 -59.82 -34.62 8.23
N LYS A 145 -60.89 -34.79 9.02
CA LYS A 145 -61.15 -33.98 10.22
C LYS A 145 -60.35 -34.39 11.47
N LYS A 146 -60.26 -35.69 11.79
CA LYS A 146 -59.66 -36.21 13.03
C LYS A 146 -58.78 -37.42 12.75
N ALA A 147 -57.59 -37.46 13.34
CA ALA A 147 -56.71 -38.61 13.25
C ALA A 147 -56.03 -39.00 14.56
N VAL A 148 -55.73 -40.30 14.70
CA VAL A 148 -54.82 -40.82 15.72
C VAL A 148 -53.51 -41.20 15.01
N LEU A 149 -52.44 -40.48 15.31
CA LEU A 149 -51.10 -40.76 14.82
C LEU A 149 -50.48 -41.87 15.68
N ILE A 150 -50.31 -43.05 15.11
CA ILE A 150 -49.70 -44.19 15.78
C ILE A 150 -48.20 -44.14 15.52
N ILE A 151 -47.40 -43.90 16.55
CA ILE A 151 -45.96 -43.62 16.45
C ILE A 151 -45.19 -44.64 17.30
N GLY A 152 -44.12 -45.21 16.73
CA GLY A 152 -43.35 -46.28 17.36
C GLY A 152 -42.34 -46.91 16.42
N LYS A 153 -41.34 -47.59 16.98
CA LYS A 153 -40.29 -48.30 16.23
C LYS A 153 -40.84 -49.38 15.31
N SER A 154 -40.04 -49.81 14.33
CA SER A 154 -40.39 -50.95 13.49
C SER A 154 -40.62 -52.19 14.37
N GLY A 155 -41.66 -52.96 14.07
CA GLY A 155 -42.02 -54.13 14.87
C GLY A 155 -42.59 -53.84 16.27
N SER A 156 -42.88 -52.59 16.66
CA SER A 156 -43.51 -52.27 17.95
C SER A 156 -44.99 -52.67 18.04
N GLY A 157 -45.61 -53.11 16.95
CA GLY A 157 -47.03 -53.51 16.92
C GLY A 157 -47.99 -52.38 16.53
N LYS A 158 -47.52 -51.32 15.85
CA LYS A 158 -48.35 -50.20 15.37
C LYS A 158 -49.51 -50.67 14.48
N THR A 159 -49.21 -51.42 13.43
CA THR A 159 -50.18 -51.99 12.50
C THR A 159 -51.22 -52.85 13.22
N THR A 160 -50.76 -53.70 14.15
CA THR A 160 -51.64 -54.52 14.99
C THR A 160 -52.62 -53.67 15.80
N VAL A 161 -52.12 -52.65 16.51
CA VAL A 161 -52.95 -51.72 17.27
C VAL A 161 -53.94 -50.99 16.36
N ALA A 162 -53.49 -50.51 15.20
CA ALA A 162 -54.34 -49.81 14.24
C ALA A 162 -55.50 -50.69 13.74
N GLN A 163 -55.21 -51.92 13.31
CA GLN A 163 -56.22 -52.84 12.78
C GLN A 163 -57.21 -53.30 13.86
N ILE A 164 -56.72 -53.63 15.07
CA ILE A 164 -57.57 -54.05 16.19
C ILE A 164 -58.51 -52.91 16.61
N VAL A 165 -57.97 -51.69 16.74
CA VAL A 165 -58.76 -50.53 17.14
C VAL A 165 -59.79 -50.19 16.06
N ALA A 166 -59.43 -50.19 14.77
CA ALA A 166 -60.35 -49.86 13.67
C ALA A 166 -61.55 -50.80 13.50
N GLY A 167 -61.55 -51.96 14.19
CA GLY A 167 -62.59 -52.97 14.09
C GLY A 167 -62.35 -54.04 13.03
N ASN A 168 -61.11 -54.18 12.56
CA ASN A 168 -60.72 -55.22 11.61
C ASN A 168 -60.21 -56.51 12.29
N ILE A 169 -60.42 -56.66 13.60
CA ILE A 169 -59.92 -57.79 14.39
C ILE A 169 -60.38 -59.17 13.87
N SER A 170 -61.53 -59.24 13.20
CA SER A 170 -62.05 -60.47 12.59
C SER A 170 -61.16 -61.02 11.46
N ARG A 171 -60.24 -60.22 10.93
CA ARG A 171 -59.27 -60.61 9.89
C ARG A 171 -57.92 -61.04 10.45
N LEU A 172 -57.69 -60.83 11.76
CA LEU A 172 -56.41 -61.08 12.39
C LEU A 172 -56.42 -62.44 13.09
N GLU A 173 -55.35 -63.21 12.89
CA GLU A 173 -55.20 -64.56 13.43
C GLU A 173 -53.92 -64.66 14.25
N ALA A 174 -53.99 -65.29 15.42
CA ALA A 174 -52.82 -65.68 16.18
C ALA A 174 -52.24 -66.97 15.60
N LYS A 175 -50.94 -66.98 15.30
CA LYS A 175 -50.20 -68.14 14.81
C LYS A 175 -48.99 -68.38 15.70
N GLU A 176 -48.67 -69.64 15.92
CA GLU A 176 -47.48 -70.02 16.67
C GLU A 176 -46.23 -69.80 15.81
N LEU A 177 -45.16 -69.23 16.40
CA LEU A 177 -43.93 -68.90 15.68
C LEU A 177 -43.22 -70.15 15.16
N THR A 178 -43.17 -71.17 16.00
CA THR A 178 -42.67 -72.51 15.72
C THR A 178 -43.54 -73.50 16.48
N GLU A 179 -43.83 -74.65 15.88
CA GLU A 179 -44.66 -75.71 16.50
C GLU A 179 -44.14 -76.04 17.92
N ASP A 180 -45.04 -76.05 18.90
CA ASP A 180 -44.78 -76.31 20.33
C ASP A 180 -43.86 -75.29 21.06
N SER A 181 -43.66 -74.09 20.51
CA SER A 181 -42.87 -73.04 21.19
C SER A 181 -43.62 -72.27 22.27
N GLY A 182 -44.95 -72.21 22.19
CA GLY A 182 -45.78 -71.36 23.04
C GLY A 182 -45.57 -69.85 22.83
N ASP A 183 -44.83 -69.43 21.80
CA ASP A 183 -44.68 -68.03 21.42
C ASP A 183 -45.55 -67.77 20.17
N TYR A 184 -46.55 -66.89 20.33
CA TYR A 184 -47.51 -66.55 19.27
C TYR A 184 -47.24 -65.17 18.67
N TYR A 185 -47.47 -65.05 17.36
CA TYR A 185 -47.48 -63.79 16.62
C TYR A 185 -48.84 -63.58 15.94
N ILE A 186 -49.11 -62.34 15.53
CA ILE A 186 -50.38 -61.95 14.91
C ILE A 186 -50.17 -61.80 13.40
N ASP A 187 -50.95 -62.53 12.62
CA ASP A 187 -50.95 -62.51 11.16
C ASP A 187 -52.21 -61.79 10.63
N ASP A 188 -52.05 -61.07 9.52
CA ASP A 188 -53.09 -60.37 8.76
C ASP A 188 -53.13 -60.87 7.29
N GLY A 189 -52.63 -62.08 7.05
CA GLY A 189 -52.58 -62.74 5.74
C GLY A 189 -51.53 -62.19 4.78
N HIS A 190 -51.22 -60.88 4.80
CA HIS A 190 -50.22 -60.26 3.91
C HIS A 190 -49.51 -59.00 4.46
N ARG A 191 -49.94 -58.39 5.59
CA ARG A 191 -49.55 -57.01 5.97
C ARG A 191 -48.75 -56.86 7.26
N ILE A 192 -48.95 -57.72 8.25
CA ILE A 192 -48.16 -57.69 9.49
C ILE A 192 -46.91 -58.54 9.22
N ASN A 193 -45.77 -57.88 9.00
CA ASN A 193 -44.58 -58.56 8.50
C ASN A 193 -43.96 -59.53 9.54
N ASN A 194 -43.59 -60.74 9.10
CA ASN A 194 -43.11 -61.86 9.92
C ASN A 194 -41.63 -61.74 10.33
N GLY A 195 -41.07 -60.53 10.38
CA GLY A 195 -39.66 -60.32 10.68
C GLY A 195 -38.68 -60.71 9.56
N ILE A 196 -39.17 -61.03 8.35
CA ILE A 196 -38.35 -61.29 7.17
C ILE A 196 -38.43 -60.09 6.22
N GLU A 197 -37.26 -59.63 5.80
CA GLU A 197 -36.93 -58.53 4.89
C GLU A 197 -38.06 -58.10 3.92
N SER A 198 -38.76 -57.02 4.28
CA SER A 198 -39.33 -56.11 3.29
C SER A 198 -39.04 -54.69 3.74
N ASP A 199 -38.49 -53.89 2.83
CA ASP A 199 -38.12 -52.50 3.07
C ASP A 199 -39.36 -51.75 3.61
N PRO A 200 -39.33 -51.16 4.81
CA PRO A 200 -40.50 -50.48 5.34
C PRO A 200 -40.94 -49.37 4.38
N SER A 201 -42.21 -49.38 3.97
CA SER A 201 -42.80 -48.31 3.16
C SER A 201 -42.52 -46.95 3.82
N ALA A 202 -42.15 -45.92 3.06
CA ALA A 202 -41.97 -44.58 3.62
C ALA A 202 -43.30 -43.84 3.84
N LEU A 203 -44.41 -44.42 3.37
CA LEU A 203 -45.74 -43.82 3.40
C LEU A 203 -46.57 -44.42 4.53
N ALA A 204 -47.32 -43.56 5.21
CA ALA A 204 -48.28 -43.97 6.23
C ALA A 204 -49.53 -44.61 5.59
N GLU A 205 -50.09 -45.62 6.26
CA GLU A 205 -51.38 -46.20 5.88
C GLU A 205 -52.50 -45.51 6.66
N PHE A 206 -53.60 -45.19 5.96
CA PHE A 206 -54.78 -44.56 6.53
C PHE A 206 -55.87 -45.62 6.73
N ILE A 207 -56.19 -45.92 8.00
CA ILE A 207 -57.20 -46.91 8.37
C ILE A 207 -58.37 -46.16 9.01
N LYS A 208 -59.52 -46.16 8.35
CA LYS A 208 -60.73 -45.50 8.87
C LYS A 208 -61.39 -46.39 9.92
N ASP A 209 -61.71 -45.81 11.07
CA ASP A 209 -62.50 -46.50 12.09
C ASP A 209 -63.94 -46.73 11.61
N ASN A 210 -64.44 -47.94 11.80
CA ASN A 210 -65.76 -48.36 11.30
C ASN A 210 -66.93 -47.66 12.01
N GLU A 211 -66.73 -47.11 13.22
CA GLU A 211 -67.82 -46.54 14.04
C GLU A 211 -67.74 -45.01 14.18
N THR A 212 -66.54 -44.45 14.35
CA THR A 212 -66.34 -43.04 14.73
C THR A 212 -65.87 -42.14 13.58
N ALA A 213 -65.58 -42.72 12.41
CA ALA A 213 -64.99 -42.05 11.25
C ALA A 213 -63.62 -41.37 11.52
N VAL A 214 -63.01 -41.58 12.69
CA VAL A 214 -61.63 -41.19 13.00
C VAL A 214 -60.67 -42.00 12.14
N VAL A 215 -59.62 -41.37 11.64
CA VAL A 215 -58.58 -42.05 10.86
C VAL A 215 -57.42 -42.44 11.75
N LEU A 216 -57.14 -43.74 11.84
CA LEU A 216 -55.93 -44.26 12.46
C LEU A 216 -54.81 -44.23 11.40
N VAL A 217 -53.73 -43.54 11.72
CA VAL A 217 -52.59 -43.37 10.81
C VAL A 217 -51.49 -44.31 11.29
N ASP A 218 -51.31 -45.41 10.57
CA ASP A 218 -50.19 -46.33 10.80
C ASP A 218 -48.95 -45.76 10.13
N ASN A 219 -48.08 -45.15 10.92
CA ASN A 219 -46.85 -44.56 10.42
C ASN A 219 -45.78 -45.65 10.23
N PRO A 220 -44.84 -45.46 9.29
CA PRO A 220 -43.67 -46.32 9.21
C PRO A 220 -42.82 -46.27 10.49
N GLY A 221 -41.82 -47.16 10.56
CA GLY A 221 -40.90 -47.28 11.70
C GLY A 221 -40.31 -45.94 12.13
N PHE A 222 -40.78 -45.43 13.28
CA PHE A 222 -40.22 -44.25 13.90
C PHE A 222 -38.92 -44.65 14.60
N HIS A 223 -37.77 -44.25 14.07
CA HIS A 223 -36.42 -44.55 14.60
C HIS A 223 -35.67 -45.78 14.01
N ASP A 224 -36.22 -46.46 12.99
CA ASP A 224 -35.56 -47.61 12.32
C ASP A 224 -35.55 -47.44 10.79
N ALA A 225 -34.84 -46.43 10.30
CA ALA A 225 -34.65 -46.23 8.87
C ALA A 225 -33.36 -46.93 8.40
N ALA A 226 -33.41 -47.57 7.22
CA ALA A 226 -32.26 -48.18 6.54
C ALA A 226 -31.31 -47.13 5.93
N GLY A 227 -30.92 -46.12 6.71
CA GLY A 227 -30.02 -45.03 6.33
C GLY A 227 -30.66 -43.65 6.27
N ALA A 228 -29.82 -42.62 6.20
CA ALA A 228 -30.20 -41.21 6.31
C ALA A 228 -31.27 -40.74 5.31
N ALA A 229 -31.19 -41.20 4.05
CA ALA A 229 -32.16 -40.84 3.02
C ALA A 229 -33.58 -41.29 3.38
N LYS A 230 -33.71 -42.54 3.85
CA LYS A 230 -35.01 -43.11 4.22
C LYS A 230 -35.55 -42.48 5.50
N ASP A 231 -34.67 -42.16 6.45
CA ASP A 231 -35.05 -41.51 7.70
C ASP A 231 -35.63 -40.11 7.45
N LEU A 232 -34.98 -39.36 6.55
CA LEU A 232 -35.41 -38.03 6.15
C LEU A 232 -36.75 -38.09 5.37
N GLU A 233 -36.89 -39.05 4.46
CA GLU A 233 -38.13 -39.31 3.72
C GLU A 233 -39.30 -39.61 4.66
N ILE A 234 -39.11 -40.52 5.62
CA ILE A 234 -40.11 -40.85 6.66
C ILE A 234 -40.47 -39.61 7.48
N ALA A 235 -39.47 -38.83 7.92
CA ALA A 235 -39.71 -37.66 8.76
C ALA A 235 -40.51 -36.56 8.02
N PHE A 236 -40.21 -36.30 6.74
CA PHE A 236 -40.95 -35.37 5.90
C PHE A 236 -42.39 -35.83 5.63
N ASN A 237 -42.55 -37.11 5.31
CA ASN A 237 -43.88 -37.69 5.06
C ASN A 237 -44.73 -37.65 6.32
N MET A 238 -44.19 -38.03 7.48
CA MET A 238 -44.91 -37.97 8.76
C MET A 238 -45.34 -36.55 9.12
N LYS A 239 -44.46 -35.55 8.96
CA LYS A 239 -44.84 -34.14 9.15
C LYS A 239 -46.00 -33.76 8.22
N THR A 240 -45.85 -34.05 6.93
CA THR A 240 -46.85 -33.70 5.90
C THR A 240 -48.20 -34.34 6.18
N VAL A 241 -48.21 -35.62 6.58
CA VAL A 241 -49.42 -36.37 6.93
C VAL A 241 -50.06 -35.77 8.18
N ALA A 242 -49.31 -35.53 9.25
CA ALA A 242 -49.84 -34.96 10.49
C ALA A 242 -50.43 -33.57 10.29
N GLU A 243 -49.80 -32.74 9.46
CA GLU A 243 -50.27 -31.38 9.14
C GLU A 243 -51.49 -31.34 8.20
N SER A 244 -51.83 -32.47 7.56
CA SER A 244 -53.02 -32.55 6.69
C SER A 244 -54.34 -32.67 7.45
N PHE A 245 -54.30 -33.02 8.74
CA PHE A 245 -55.48 -33.19 9.58
C PHE A 245 -55.83 -31.92 10.35
N LYS A 246 -57.13 -31.69 10.62
CA LYS A 246 -57.57 -30.55 11.46
C LYS A 246 -57.35 -30.79 12.96
N TYR A 247 -57.53 -32.03 13.41
CA TYR A 247 -57.31 -32.42 14.80
C TYR A 247 -56.58 -33.75 14.88
N VAL A 248 -55.65 -33.87 15.82
CA VAL A 248 -54.80 -35.05 15.97
C VAL A 248 -54.65 -35.47 17.43
N ARG A 249 -54.59 -36.77 17.64
CA ARG A 249 -54.18 -37.43 18.89
C ARG A 249 -52.96 -38.29 18.61
N ILE A 250 -52.09 -38.50 19.59
CA ILE A 250 -50.85 -39.26 19.40
C ILE A 250 -50.85 -40.50 20.29
N ALA A 251 -50.67 -41.66 19.68
CA ALA A 251 -50.52 -42.94 20.36
C ALA A 251 -49.08 -43.44 20.20
N LEU A 252 -48.33 -43.43 21.29
CA LEU A 252 -47.00 -44.01 21.36
C LEU A 252 -47.14 -45.53 21.56
N VAL A 253 -46.53 -46.32 20.68
CA VAL A 253 -46.58 -47.78 20.73
C VAL A 253 -45.17 -48.33 20.94
N CYS A 254 -44.95 -48.96 22.09
CA CYS A 254 -43.68 -49.53 22.49
C CYS A 254 -43.86 -50.99 22.89
N PRO A 255 -42.94 -51.90 22.50
CA PRO A 255 -42.98 -53.26 23.05
C PRO A 255 -42.65 -53.22 24.55
N HIS A 256 -43.27 -54.11 25.32
CA HIS A 256 -43.10 -54.17 26.77
C HIS A 256 -41.63 -54.35 27.19
N SER A 257 -40.82 -55.03 26.38
CA SER A 257 -39.37 -55.17 26.60
C SER A 257 -38.63 -53.84 26.69
N SER A 258 -39.04 -52.81 25.94
CA SER A 258 -38.43 -51.47 25.97
C SER A 258 -38.89 -50.62 27.17
N LEU A 259 -39.87 -51.09 27.94
CA LEU A 259 -40.42 -50.42 29.12
C LEU A 259 -40.01 -51.11 30.44
N LYS A 260 -38.94 -51.91 30.39
CA LYS A 260 -38.39 -52.63 31.56
C LYS A 260 -36.99 -52.12 31.92
N LYS A 261 -36.64 -52.32 33.18
CA LYS A 261 -35.31 -51.98 33.72
C LYS A 261 -34.23 -52.85 33.08
N GLY A 262 -33.17 -52.23 32.52
CA GLY A 262 -32.08 -52.93 31.84
C GLY A 262 -31.45 -52.10 30.71
N SER A 263 -30.84 -52.78 29.75
CA SER A 263 -30.13 -52.21 28.58
C SER A 263 -31.01 -51.38 27.62
N TYR A 264 -32.34 -51.52 27.70
CA TYR A 264 -33.29 -50.86 26.79
C TYR A 264 -33.72 -49.44 27.21
N ARG A 265 -33.14 -48.92 28.31
CA ARG A 265 -33.46 -47.56 28.79
C ARG A 265 -33.08 -46.47 27.79
N SER A 266 -31.91 -46.59 27.16
CA SER A 266 -31.41 -45.63 26.16
C SER A 266 -32.33 -45.58 24.93
N GLU A 267 -32.84 -46.74 24.51
CA GLU A 267 -33.74 -46.87 23.37
C GLU A 267 -35.07 -46.12 23.60
N PHE A 268 -35.67 -46.30 24.77
CA PHE A 268 -36.90 -45.57 25.11
C PHE A 268 -36.64 -44.06 25.25
N THR A 269 -35.52 -43.66 25.86
CA THR A 269 -35.19 -42.23 25.97
C THR A 269 -35.00 -41.56 24.61
N SER A 270 -34.27 -42.19 23.68
CA SER A 270 -34.07 -41.68 22.32
C SER A 270 -35.38 -41.64 21.52
N PHE A 271 -36.29 -42.58 21.77
CA PHE A 271 -37.63 -42.53 21.22
C PHE A 271 -38.42 -41.31 21.71
N LEU A 272 -38.45 -41.04 23.02
CA LEU A 272 -39.15 -39.87 23.57
C LEU A 272 -38.58 -38.55 23.07
N GLU A 273 -37.26 -38.47 22.99
CA GLU A 273 -36.54 -37.34 22.42
C GLU A 273 -36.97 -37.04 20.99
N ARG A 274 -37.02 -38.07 20.14
CA ARG A 274 -37.47 -37.95 18.76
C ARG A 274 -38.95 -37.55 18.65
N VAL A 275 -39.80 -38.00 19.58
CA VAL A 275 -41.19 -37.54 19.67
C VAL A 275 -41.25 -36.04 19.97
N ILE A 276 -40.43 -35.53 20.90
CA ILE A 276 -40.40 -34.08 21.20
C ILE A 276 -39.89 -33.26 20.00
N ASP A 277 -38.91 -33.77 19.24
CA ASP A 277 -38.46 -33.14 18.00
C ASP A 277 -39.60 -33.09 16.96
N PHE A 278 -40.40 -34.17 16.85
CA PHE A 278 -41.58 -34.22 15.98
C PHE A 278 -42.65 -33.21 16.40
N LEU A 279 -42.77 -32.92 17.70
CA LEU A 279 -43.66 -31.90 18.23
C LEU A 279 -43.05 -30.49 18.23
N LYS A 280 -41.90 -30.30 17.57
CA LYS A 280 -41.19 -29.02 17.45
C LYS A 280 -40.97 -28.34 18.81
N ASN A 281 -40.70 -29.14 19.85
CA ASN A 281 -40.56 -28.65 21.23
C ASN A 281 -41.79 -27.84 21.74
N SER A 282 -43.00 -28.19 21.27
CA SER A 282 -44.26 -27.60 21.73
C SER A 282 -44.90 -28.45 22.84
N ASP A 283 -45.52 -27.80 23.84
CA ASP A 283 -46.29 -28.49 24.88
C ASP A 283 -47.77 -28.70 24.53
N HIS A 284 -48.24 -28.10 23.43
CA HIS A 284 -49.63 -28.12 22.99
C HIS A 284 -50.23 -29.53 22.87
N PHE A 285 -49.45 -30.49 22.36
CA PHE A 285 -49.91 -31.86 22.12
C PHE A 285 -49.69 -32.81 23.30
N LEU A 286 -48.96 -32.41 24.33
CA LEU A 286 -48.53 -33.33 25.40
C LEU A 286 -49.70 -33.87 26.22
N SER A 287 -50.84 -33.17 26.25
CA SER A 287 -52.08 -33.65 26.87
C SER A 287 -52.78 -34.72 26.02
N GLY A 288 -52.66 -34.70 24.70
CA GLY A 288 -53.24 -35.70 23.79
C GLY A 288 -52.41 -36.98 23.63
N ILE A 289 -51.21 -37.08 24.20
CA ILE A 289 -50.34 -38.25 24.05
C ILE A 289 -50.77 -39.39 24.98
N SER A 290 -50.88 -40.61 24.43
CA SER A 290 -51.10 -41.87 25.15
C SER A 290 -50.00 -42.89 24.84
N LEU A 291 -49.79 -43.87 25.72
CA LEU A 291 -48.82 -44.94 25.57
C LEU A 291 -49.50 -46.31 25.58
N ILE A 292 -49.13 -47.15 24.63
CA ILE A 292 -49.60 -48.54 24.51
C ILE A 292 -48.38 -49.45 24.57
N ALA A 293 -48.32 -50.28 25.61
CA ALA A 293 -47.31 -51.30 25.78
C ALA A 293 -47.77 -52.61 25.14
N THR A 294 -47.18 -52.98 24.01
CA THR A 294 -47.54 -54.19 23.25
C THR A 294 -46.65 -55.38 23.62
N LYS A 295 -46.99 -56.57 23.13
CA LYS A 295 -46.21 -57.80 23.34
C LYS A 295 -45.98 -58.10 24.83
N VAL A 296 -46.97 -57.79 25.66
CA VAL A 296 -46.91 -58.13 27.08
C VAL A 296 -47.10 -59.65 27.21
N LYS A 297 -46.06 -60.35 27.68
CA LYS A 297 -46.16 -61.80 27.94
C LYS A 297 -47.17 -62.08 29.06
N ASN A 298 -47.91 -63.16 28.91
CA ASN A 298 -48.81 -63.66 29.95
C ASN A 298 -47.99 -64.31 31.05
N SER A 299 -47.75 -63.51 32.08
CA SER A 299 -46.94 -63.89 33.23
C SER A 299 -47.87 -64.39 34.32
N TYR A 300 -47.53 -65.51 34.95
CA TYR A 300 -48.33 -66.12 36.00
C TYR A 300 -47.57 -66.06 37.33
N THR A 301 -48.28 -65.72 38.40
CA THR A 301 -47.75 -65.76 39.77
C THR A 301 -48.41 -66.87 40.55
N VAL A 302 -47.63 -67.61 41.34
CA VAL A 302 -48.17 -68.64 42.22
C VAL A 302 -48.67 -67.96 43.49
N LYS A 303 -49.98 -67.83 43.63
CA LYS A 303 -50.64 -67.41 44.87
C LYS A 303 -51.48 -68.55 45.40
N ASN A 304 -51.28 -68.91 46.67
CA ASN A 304 -52.03 -70.00 47.33
C ASN A 304 -52.02 -71.34 46.55
N LYS A 305 -50.88 -71.71 45.95
CA LYS A 305 -50.71 -72.91 45.09
C LYS A 305 -51.55 -72.90 43.80
N LYS A 306 -52.14 -71.77 43.40
CA LYS A 306 -52.79 -71.58 42.10
C LYS A 306 -51.96 -70.63 41.24
N MET A 307 -51.87 -70.96 39.96
CA MET A 307 -51.31 -70.06 38.94
C MET A 307 -52.36 -68.99 38.64
N GLU A 308 -52.08 -67.74 39.01
CA GLU A 308 -52.93 -66.60 38.69
C GLU A 308 -52.19 -65.69 37.71
N LEU A 309 -52.88 -65.30 36.62
CA LEU A 309 -52.36 -64.33 35.66
C LEU A 309 -52.05 -63.02 36.40
N VAL A 310 -50.88 -62.44 36.12
CA VAL A 310 -50.51 -61.12 36.62
C VAL A 310 -51.53 -60.10 36.08
N PRO A 311 -52.28 -59.41 36.95
CA PRO A 311 -53.34 -58.51 36.51
C PRO A 311 -52.76 -57.29 35.78
N GLU A 312 -53.54 -56.70 34.85
CA GLU A 312 -53.17 -55.49 34.10
C GLU A 312 -52.64 -54.37 35.03
N SER A 313 -53.28 -54.16 36.18
CA SER A 313 -52.89 -53.13 37.14
C SER A 313 -51.47 -53.29 37.68
N ALA A 314 -50.96 -54.53 37.81
CA ALA A 314 -49.61 -54.80 38.25
C ALA A 314 -48.58 -54.50 37.14
N GLU A 315 -48.87 -54.88 35.90
CA GLU A 315 -48.02 -54.58 34.74
C GLU A 315 -47.94 -53.06 34.50
N LEU A 316 -49.08 -52.36 34.53
CA LEU A 316 -49.12 -50.91 34.41
C LEU A 316 -48.32 -50.21 35.52
N GLN A 317 -48.36 -50.73 36.75
CA GLN A 317 -47.56 -50.18 37.84
C GLN A 317 -46.06 -50.42 37.64
N ALA A 318 -45.65 -51.55 37.05
CA ALA A 318 -44.27 -51.80 36.68
C ALA A 318 -43.76 -50.83 35.60
N ILE A 319 -44.54 -50.61 34.54
CA ILE A 319 -44.26 -49.61 33.50
C ILE A 319 -44.16 -48.20 34.12
N ALA A 320 -45.10 -47.85 35.00
CA ALA A 320 -45.11 -46.56 35.66
C ALA A 320 -43.87 -46.33 36.54
N ASN A 321 -43.39 -47.35 37.24
CA ASN A 321 -42.16 -47.28 38.02
C ASN A 321 -40.94 -47.03 37.11
N PHE A 322 -40.84 -47.76 35.99
CA PHE A 322 -39.79 -47.54 35.00
C PHE A 322 -39.81 -46.11 34.44
N MET A 323 -40.98 -45.61 34.02
CA MET A 323 -41.14 -44.23 33.55
C MET A 323 -40.78 -43.21 34.64
N GLY A 324 -41.10 -43.49 35.90
CA GLY A 324 -40.68 -42.70 37.05
C GLY A 324 -39.16 -42.61 37.18
N GLU A 325 -38.44 -43.70 36.98
CA GLU A 325 -36.98 -43.70 36.94
C GLU A 325 -36.44 -42.89 35.76
N VAL A 326 -37.03 -43.01 34.57
CA VAL A 326 -36.65 -42.21 33.39
C VAL A 326 -36.83 -40.71 33.66
N LYS A 327 -37.97 -40.33 34.23
CA LYS A 327 -38.25 -38.95 34.66
C LYS A 327 -37.20 -38.43 35.64
N LEU A 328 -36.81 -39.24 36.63
CA LEU A 328 -35.79 -38.85 37.60
C LEU A 328 -34.44 -38.57 36.93
N ALA A 329 -34.00 -39.36 35.95
CA ALA A 329 -32.74 -39.10 35.26
C ALA A 329 -32.74 -37.76 34.51
N TYR A 330 -33.82 -37.41 33.81
CA TYR A 330 -33.93 -36.11 33.13
C TYR A 330 -33.99 -34.93 34.10
N ASN A 331 -34.54 -35.12 35.31
CA ASN A 331 -34.51 -34.10 36.36
C ASN A 331 -33.10 -33.92 36.95
N THR A 332 -32.36 -35.01 37.18
CA THR A 332 -31.00 -34.94 37.72
C THR A 332 -30.05 -34.26 36.73
N GLN A 333 -30.16 -34.54 35.43
CA GLN A 333 -29.39 -33.88 34.37
C GLN A 333 -29.64 -32.36 34.29
N GLN A 334 -30.82 -31.87 34.69
CA GLN A 334 -31.11 -30.43 34.74
C GLN A 334 -30.42 -29.71 35.91
N SER A 335 -30.03 -30.45 36.96
CA SER A 335 -29.51 -29.85 38.21
C SER A 335 -27.98 -29.77 38.29
N SER A 336 -27.24 -30.51 37.45
CA SER A 336 -25.79 -30.66 37.56
C SER A 336 -24.93 -29.80 36.63
N ASP A 337 -25.47 -29.24 35.53
CA ASP A 337 -24.65 -28.61 34.48
C ASP A 337 -25.10 -27.17 34.12
N SER A 338 -25.09 -26.26 35.09
CA SER A 338 -25.49 -24.85 34.88
C SER A 338 -24.48 -24.00 34.09
N ASN A 339 -23.37 -24.56 33.59
CA ASN A 339 -22.29 -23.77 32.98
C ASN A 339 -21.89 -24.15 31.53
N SER A 340 -22.49 -25.16 30.88
CA SER A 340 -22.03 -25.54 29.52
C SER A 340 -23.06 -26.04 28.50
N PHE A 341 -24.36 -26.13 28.83
CA PHE A 341 -25.38 -26.60 27.89
C PHE A 341 -26.29 -25.47 27.38
N GLY A 342 -26.55 -25.43 26.07
CA GLY A 342 -27.38 -24.42 25.42
C GLY A 342 -28.84 -24.43 25.88
N SER A 343 -29.52 -23.30 25.77
CA SER A 343 -30.92 -23.11 26.22
C SER A 343 -31.95 -24.07 25.58
N SER A 344 -31.62 -24.69 24.45
CA SER A 344 -32.49 -25.64 23.73
C SER A 344 -32.62 -27.00 24.44
N ASP A 345 -31.54 -27.54 25.00
CA ASP A 345 -31.54 -28.88 25.63
C ASP A 345 -32.28 -28.89 26.97
N HIS A 346 -32.23 -27.77 27.70
CA HIS A 346 -33.04 -27.59 28.91
C HIS A 346 -34.55 -27.59 28.62
N ASN A 347 -34.98 -26.93 27.54
CA ASN A 347 -36.39 -26.94 27.17
C ASN A 347 -36.84 -28.35 26.75
N ARG A 348 -36.01 -29.07 26.01
CA ARG A 348 -36.32 -30.44 25.56
C ARG A 348 -36.51 -31.41 26.71
N SER A 349 -35.56 -31.42 27.66
CA SER A 349 -35.64 -32.25 28.87
C SER A 349 -36.89 -31.94 29.71
N ARG A 350 -37.25 -30.66 29.84
CA ARG A 350 -38.46 -30.22 30.53
C ARG A 350 -39.74 -30.76 29.87
N LEU A 351 -39.81 -30.77 28.54
CA LEU A 351 -40.97 -31.29 27.80
C LEU A 351 -41.10 -32.81 27.94
N ILE A 352 -39.99 -33.55 27.92
CA ILE A 352 -40.00 -35.00 28.18
C ILE A 352 -40.54 -35.29 29.58
N VAL A 353 -40.08 -34.56 30.60
CA VAL A 353 -40.58 -34.69 31.98
C VAL A 353 -42.08 -34.41 32.07
N LYS A 354 -42.57 -33.34 31.41
CA LYS A 354 -44.01 -33.03 31.32
C LYS A 354 -44.79 -34.14 30.62
N MET A 355 -44.28 -34.69 29.52
CA MET A 355 -44.91 -35.79 28.80
C MET A 355 -45.05 -37.03 29.69
N ILE A 356 -43.98 -37.42 30.38
CA ILE A 356 -44.01 -38.56 31.30
C ILE A 356 -45.00 -38.30 32.45
N GLN A 357 -45.03 -37.08 33.02
CA GLN A 357 -46.02 -36.71 34.04
C GLN A 357 -47.45 -36.88 33.54
N ASN A 358 -47.74 -36.42 32.33
CA ASN A 358 -49.06 -36.55 31.71
C ASN A 358 -49.45 -38.02 31.52
N LEU A 359 -48.53 -38.87 31.05
CA LEU A 359 -48.75 -40.30 30.90
C LEU A 359 -49.03 -41.00 32.24
N LEU A 360 -48.36 -40.59 33.32
CA LEU A 360 -48.53 -41.15 34.66
C LEU A 360 -49.79 -40.69 35.42
N THR A 361 -50.66 -39.90 34.79
CA THR A 361 -51.88 -39.38 35.43
C THR A 361 -52.89 -40.50 35.74
N LYS A 362 -53.37 -40.55 36.99
CA LYS A 362 -54.36 -41.54 37.48
C LYS A 362 -55.75 -40.92 37.66
N ARG A 363 -56.81 -41.68 37.33
CA ARG A 363 -58.21 -41.39 37.69
C ARG A 363 -58.79 -42.65 38.35
N ASN A 364 -59.41 -42.51 39.52
CA ASN A 364 -59.92 -43.64 40.31
C ASN A 364 -58.88 -44.76 40.55
N ARG A 365 -57.62 -44.38 40.84
CA ARG A 365 -56.46 -45.28 41.00
C ARG A 365 -55.96 -45.99 39.74
N ASN A 366 -56.61 -45.82 38.59
CA ASN A 366 -56.21 -46.41 37.30
C ASN A 366 -55.49 -45.38 36.41
N PHE A 367 -54.52 -45.84 35.62
CA PHE A 367 -53.83 -44.99 34.64
C PHE A 367 -54.75 -44.69 33.46
N ARG A 368 -54.95 -43.40 33.13
CA ARG A 368 -55.84 -43.00 32.02
C ARG A 368 -55.18 -43.16 30.64
N LYS A 369 -53.86 -42.94 30.57
CA LYS A 369 -53.12 -42.77 29.30
C LYS A 369 -52.11 -43.87 29.00
N ILE A 370 -52.07 -44.91 29.82
CA ILE A 370 -51.19 -46.06 29.61
C ILE A 370 -52.08 -47.29 29.56
N LYS A 371 -51.98 -48.06 28.49
CA LYS A 371 -52.68 -49.33 28.27
C LYS A 371 -51.71 -50.40 27.82
N ILE A 372 -52.09 -51.66 28.02
CA ILE A 372 -51.32 -52.80 27.57
C ILE A 372 -52.07 -53.57 26.49
N LEU A 373 -51.32 -54.25 25.62
CA LEU A 373 -51.81 -55.25 24.70
C LEU A 373 -50.93 -56.50 24.84
N ARG A 374 -51.52 -57.58 25.33
CA ARG A 374 -50.85 -58.86 25.56
C ARG A 374 -50.62 -59.63 24.27
N SER A 375 -49.62 -60.49 24.31
CA SER A 375 -49.45 -61.50 23.28
C SER A 375 -50.56 -62.55 23.37
N PRO A 376 -51.01 -63.13 22.24
CA PRO A 376 -51.95 -64.25 22.23
C PRO A 376 -51.46 -65.44 23.06
N GLU A 377 -52.40 -66.23 23.61
CA GLU A 377 -52.11 -67.47 24.38
C GLU A 377 -52.28 -68.75 23.58
N GLU A 378 -53.02 -68.69 22.47
CA GLU A 378 -53.33 -69.82 21.62
C GLU A 378 -53.45 -69.37 20.17
N SER A 379 -53.30 -70.32 19.24
CA SER A 379 -53.51 -70.09 17.81
C SER A 379 -55.01 -69.95 17.49
N GLY A 380 -55.34 -69.15 16.48
CA GLY A 380 -56.71 -68.97 15.98
C GLY A 380 -57.16 -67.52 15.94
N PRO A 381 -58.43 -67.25 15.57
CA PRO A 381 -58.94 -65.89 15.38
C PRO A 381 -58.85 -65.04 16.65
N LEU A 382 -58.28 -63.84 16.54
CA LEU A 382 -58.10 -62.93 17.68
C LEU A 382 -59.42 -62.51 18.32
N ILE A 383 -60.51 -62.48 17.55
CA ILE A 383 -61.86 -62.16 18.05
C ILE A 383 -62.36 -63.14 19.11
N ASN A 384 -61.82 -64.37 19.14
CA ASN A 384 -62.21 -65.39 20.11
C ASN A 384 -61.41 -65.31 21.42
N GLN A 385 -60.36 -64.48 21.48
CA GLN A 385 -59.49 -64.35 22.65
C GLN A 385 -60.03 -63.26 23.58
N SER A 386 -60.69 -63.67 24.67
CA SER A 386 -61.39 -62.78 25.61
C SER A 386 -60.49 -61.67 26.18
N LEU A 387 -59.26 -62.01 26.59
CA LEU A 387 -58.32 -61.06 27.17
C LEU A 387 -57.92 -59.95 26.19
N ILE A 388 -57.68 -60.28 24.93
CA ILE A 388 -57.35 -59.31 23.89
C ILE A 388 -58.56 -58.44 23.55
N MET A 389 -59.77 -58.99 23.57
CA MET A 389 -61.00 -58.22 23.37
C MET A 389 -61.23 -57.20 24.50
N GLU A 390 -60.99 -57.57 25.76
CA GLU A 390 -61.06 -56.64 26.90
C GLU A 390 -60.02 -55.52 26.79
N GLU A 391 -58.77 -55.86 26.45
CA GLU A 391 -57.69 -54.88 26.25
C GLU A 391 -57.95 -53.98 25.04
N ARG A 392 -58.49 -54.53 23.94
CA ARG A 392 -58.95 -53.78 22.76
C ARG A 392 -59.93 -52.69 23.16
N GLU A 393 -61.00 -53.02 23.87
CA GLU A 393 -62.02 -52.03 24.24
C GLU A 393 -61.44 -50.94 25.13
N SER A 394 -60.57 -51.33 26.05
CA SER A 394 -59.83 -50.42 26.93
C SER A 394 -58.90 -49.46 26.16
N ILE A 395 -58.20 -49.93 25.12
CA ILE A 395 -57.38 -49.11 24.21
C ILE A 395 -58.27 -48.23 23.31
N ARG A 396 -59.33 -48.80 22.74
CA ARG A 396 -60.27 -48.12 21.85
C ARG A 396 -60.92 -46.92 22.53
N GLN A 397 -61.43 -47.12 23.75
CA GLN A 397 -61.98 -46.03 24.58
C GLN A 397 -60.95 -44.92 24.82
N MET A 398 -59.69 -45.27 25.12
CA MET A 398 -58.63 -44.27 25.34
C MET A 398 -58.30 -43.47 24.07
N LEU A 399 -58.22 -44.13 22.90
CA LEU A 399 -57.77 -43.49 21.66
C LEU A 399 -58.87 -42.74 20.92
N LEU A 400 -60.14 -43.10 21.09
CA LEU A 400 -61.27 -42.50 20.38
C LEU A 400 -62.11 -41.53 21.24
N ASP A 401 -61.77 -41.36 22.52
CA ASP A 401 -62.38 -40.35 23.41
C ASP A 401 -62.31 -38.93 22.81
N GLU A 402 -63.37 -38.14 22.90
CA GLU A 402 -63.40 -36.79 22.29
C GLU A 402 -62.41 -35.81 22.96
N ASP A 403 -62.14 -35.98 24.26
CA ASP A 403 -61.41 -35.03 25.12
C ASP A 403 -59.88 -34.98 24.93
N GLY A 404 -59.33 -35.43 23.80
CA GLY A 404 -57.87 -35.38 23.61
C GLY A 404 -57.42 -35.44 22.15
N PHE A 405 -58.24 -34.90 21.26
CA PHE A 405 -57.81 -34.46 19.96
C PHE A 405 -57.43 -32.98 20.02
N ASP A 406 -56.18 -32.67 19.71
CA ASP A 406 -55.66 -31.32 19.73
C ASP A 406 -55.72 -30.71 18.32
N ARG A 407 -56.00 -29.40 18.22
CA ARG A 407 -56.11 -28.72 16.93
C ARG A 407 -54.73 -28.58 16.27
N VAL A 408 -54.63 -28.96 15.00
CA VAL A 408 -53.42 -28.72 14.20
C VAL A 408 -53.45 -27.29 13.68
N VAL A 409 -52.36 -26.58 13.93
CA VAL A 409 -52.06 -25.25 13.36
C VAL A 409 -50.91 -25.40 12.36
N THR A 410 -50.75 -24.48 11.42
CA THR A 410 -49.62 -24.50 10.49
C THR A 410 -48.29 -24.62 11.24
N ASP A 411 -47.42 -25.51 10.79
CA ASP A 411 -46.08 -25.73 11.37
C ASP A 411 -46.10 -26.24 12.83
N SER A 412 -47.15 -27.00 13.17
CA SER A 412 -47.28 -27.69 14.46
C SER A 412 -46.30 -28.85 14.64
N PHE A 413 -45.79 -29.40 13.54
CA PHE A 413 -44.94 -30.59 13.53
C PHE A 413 -43.54 -30.29 12.96
N GLY A 414 -42.52 -30.87 13.57
CA GLY A 414 -41.13 -30.84 13.14
C GLY A 414 -40.75 -32.05 12.27
N VAL A 415 -39.60 -31.97 11.62
CA VAL A 415 -39.00 -33.09 10.88
C VAL A 415 -38.05 -33.82 11.83
N ALA A 416 -38.57 -34.88 12.47
CA ALA A 416 -37.84 -35.63 13.49
C ALA A 416 -36.92 -36.68 12.86
N ILE A 417 -35.66 -36.31 12.67
CA ILE A 417 -34.59 -37.17 12.16
C ILE A 417 -33.71 -37.74 13.29
N SER A 418 -33.07 -38.86 13.02
CA SER A 418 -32.04 -39.46 13.88
C SER A 418 -30.77 -38.60 13.96
N ALA A 419 -29.96 -38.86 14.99
CA ALA A 419 -28.65 -38.23 15.13
C ALA A 419 -27.74 -38.54 13.93
N THR A 420 -27.74 -39.79 13.44
CA THR A 420 -26.94 -40.19 12.26
C THR A 420 -27.36 -39.44 11.00
N THR A 421 -28.66 -39.30 10.73
CA THR A 421 -29.15 -38.52 9.59
C THR A 421 -28.77 -37.05 9.70
N ARG A 422 -28.80 -36.51 10.92
CA ARG A 422 -28.38 -35.14 11.21
C ARG A 422 -26.88 -34.95 10.96
N ASP A 423 -26.05 -35.94 11.32
CA ASP A 423 -24.62 -35.95 11.00
C ASP A 423 -24.37 -36.01 9.49
N SER A 424 -25.18 -36.78 8.73
CA SER A 424 -25.11 -36.79 7.26
C SER A 424 -25.49 -35.44 6.66
N VAL A 425 -26.56 -34.79 7.15
CA VAL A 425 -26.94 -33.43 6.72
C VAL A 425 -25.83 -32.42 7.00
N ASP A 426 -25.26 -32.46 8.20
CA ASP A 426 -24.11 -31.65 8.59
C ASP A 426 -22.89 -31.91 7.67
N SER A 427 -22.67 -33.17 7.27
CA SER A 427 -21.63 -33.57 6.31
C SER A 427 -21.84 -32.92 4.94
N LEU A 428 -23.09 -32.82 4.45
CA LEU A 428 -23.41 -32.14 3.20
C LEU A 428 -23.07 -30.65 3.24
N PHE A 429 -23.42 -29.95 4.33
CA PHE A 429 -23.11 -28.52 4.47
C PHE A 429 -21.60 -28.27 4.61
N ARG A 430 -20.88 -29.15 5.33
CA ARG A 430 -19.42 -29.12 5.38
C ARG A 430 -18.80 -29.38 4.01
N GLY A 431 -19.33 -30.35 3.25
CA GLY A 431 -18.88 -30.64 1.88
C GLY A 431 -19.08 -29.44 0.94
N LEU A 432 -20.18 -28.72 1.09
CA LEU A 432 -20.41 -27.46 0.36
C LEU A 432 -19.46 -26.35 0.77
N ASP A 433 -19.23 -26.14 2.07
CA ASP A 433 -18.25 -25.15 2.56
C ASP A 433 -16.85 -25.44 1.98
N SER A 434 -16.37 -26.69 2.10
CA SER A 434 -15.09 -27.11 1.54
C SER A 434 -15.02 -26.91 0.02
N TYR A 435 -16.10 -27.18 -0.70
CA TYR A 435 -16.15 -26.94 -2.15
C TYR A 435 -16.06 -25.46 -2.51
N ILE A 436 -16.73 -24.58 -1.75
CA ILE A 436 -16.65 -23.12 -1.93
C ILE A 436 -15.23 -22.63 -1.63
N VAL A 437 -14.60 -23.11 -0.55
CA VAL A 437 -13.21 -22.80 -0.20
C VAL A 437 -12.28 -23.18 -1.36
N ARG A 438 -12.35 -24.43 -1.84
CA ARG A 438 -11.53 -24.89 -2.99
C ARG A 438 -11.76 -24.05 -4.23
N CYS A 439 -13.01 -23.72 -4.55
CA CYS A 439 -13.34 -22.85 -5.68
C CYS A 439 -12.75 -21.44 -5.52
N THR A 440 -12.72 -20.92 -4.29
CA THR A 440 -12.14 -19.61 -3.96
C THR A 440 -10.61 -19.63 -4.05
N GLU A 441 -9.95 -20.70 -3.61
CA GLU A 441 -8.49 -20.87 -3.73
C GLU A 441 -8.05 -20.94 -5.20
N GLU A 442 -8.80 -21.68 -6.02
CA GLU A 442 -8.57 -21.75 -7.46
C GLU A 442 -8.79 -20.39 -8.14
N PHE A 443 -9.86 -19.67 -7.76
CA PHE A 443 -10.09 -18.31 -8.25
C PHE A 443 -8.96 -17.37 -7.81
N GLY A 444 -8.50 -17.46 -6.57
CA GLY A 444 -7.32 -16.72 -6.08
C GLY A 444 -6.05 -17.07 -6.84
N THR A 445 -5.86 -18.33 -7.22
CA THR A 445 -4.73 -18.78 -8.06
C THR A 445 -4.83 -18.22 -9.48
N PHE A 446 -6.02 -18.21 -10.07
CA PHE A 446 -6.28 -17.56 -11.35
C PHE A 446 -5.94 -16.07 -11.29
N LEU A 447 -6.45 -15.35 -10.28
CA LEU A 447 -6.14 -13.93 -10.08
C LEU A 447 -4.63 -13.70 -9.93
N LYS A 448 -3.94 -14.54 -9.16
CA LYS A 448 -2.47 -14.46 -9.03
C LYS A 448 -1.77 -14.55 -10.38
N ASN A 449 -2.20 -15.43 -11.27
CA ASN A 449 -1.61 -15.57 -12.61
C ASN A 449 -1.90 -14.35 -13.49
N GLU A 450 -3.12 -13.81 -13.43
CA GLU A 450 -3.46 -12.54 -14.10
C GLU A 450 -2.56 -11.38 -13.63
N PHE A 451 -2.33 -11.28 -12.33
CA PHE A 451 -1.40 -10.27 -11.78
C PHE A 451 0.04 -10.53 -12.21
N LEU A 452 0.49 -11.79 -12.24
CA LEU A 452 1.84 -12.14 -12.71
C LEU A 452 2.08 -11.71 -14.15
N GLU A 453 1.12 -11.93 -15.06
CA GLU A 453 1.23 -11.47 -16.46
C GLU A 453 1.25 -9.95 -16.56
N LYS A 454 0.41 -9.24 -15.79
CA LYS A 454 0.48 -7.77 -15.67
C LYS A 454 1.85 -7.31 -15.17
N ILE A 455 2.40 -7.96 -14.15
CA ILE A 455 3.73 -7.65 -13.60
C ILE A 455 4.83 -7.85 -14.64
N LYS A 456 4.80 -8.95 -15.40
CA LYS A 456 5.78 -9.18 -16.47
C LYS A 456 5.72 -8.11 -17.55
N ASN A 457 4.51 -7.74 -17.99
CA ASN A 457 4.31 -6.69 -19.01
C ASN A 457 4.73 -5.30 -18.52
N ASP A 458 4.41 -4.96 -17.26
CA ASP A 458 4.87 -3.72 -16.65
C ASP A 458 6.40 -3.72 -16.47
N ASN A 459 7.00 -4.88 -16.17
CA ASN A 459 8.44 -4.98 -15.96
C ASN A 459 9.27 -4.93 -17.24
N SER A 460 8.73 -5.39 -18.37
CA SER A 460 9.38 -5.33 -19.69
C SER A 460 9.33 -3.93 -20.30
N ASN A 461 8.40 -3.08 -19.86
CA ASN A 461 8.30 -1.69 -20.30
C ASN A 461 9.23 -0.77 -19.49
N TYR A 462 10.37 -0.42 -20.07
CA TYR A 462 11.39 0.44 -19.42
C TYR A 462 10.95 1.90 -19.24
N ASP A 463 9.88 2.34 -19.90
CA ASP A 463 9.42 3.73 -19.87
C ASP A 463 8.49 4.04 -18.68
N ILE A 464 8.11 3.01 -17.90
CA ILE A 464 7.24 3.17 -16.73
C ILE A 464 8.08 3.60 -15.52
N SER A 465 7.73 4.75 -14.92
CA SER A 465 8.37 5.23 -13.68
C SER A 465 8.04 4.33 -12.49
N ILE A 466 8.93 4.31 -11.48
CA ILE A 466 8.71 3.49 -10.28
C ILE A 466 7.48 3.94 -9.48
N GLU A 467 7.16 5.23 -9.46
CA GLU A 467 5.96 5.77 -8.81
C GLU A 467 4.68 5.23 -9.45
N SER A 468 4.67 5.14 -10.78
CA SER A 468 3.55 4.57 -11.54
C SER A 468 3.39 3.08 -11.24
N LEU A 469 4.50 2.33 -11.13
CA LEU A 469 4.46 0.93 -10.72
C LEU A 469 3.92 0.76 -9.29
N ILE A 470 4.38 1.58 -8.34
CA ILE A 470 3.90 1.56 -6.95
C ILE A 470 2.39 1.84 -6.91
N ALA A 471 1.91 2.85 -7.64
CA ALA A 471 0.49 3.18 -7.72
C ALA A 471 -0.33 2.04 -8.34
N LYS A 472 0.15 1.42 -9.43
CA LYS A 472 -0.49 0.24 -10.04
C LYS A 472 -0.58 -0.93 -9.06
N ARG A 473 0.50 -1.27 -8.36
CA ARG A 473 0.51 -2.38 -7.37
C ARG A 473 -0.34 -2.07 -6.15
N LYS A 474 -0.42 -0.81 -5.73
CA LYS A 474 -1.33 -0.38 -4.68
C LYS A 474 -2.79 -0.57 -5.10
N ASN A 475 -3.15 -0.20 -6.32
CA ASN A 475 -4.49 -0.45 -6.86
C ASN A 475 -4.83 -1.95 -6.95
N ASP A 476 -3.87 -2.79 -7.35
CA ASP A 476 -4.02 -4.24 -7.37
C ASP A 476 -4.26 -4.80 -5.96
N LEU A 477 -3.53 -4.30 -4.95
CA LEU A 477 -3.68 -4.68 -3.54
C LEU A 477 -5.03 -4.23 -2.97
N ASP A 478 -5.43 -2.98 -3.23
CA ASP A 478 -6.71 -2.45 -2.76
C ASP A 478 -7.89 -3.20 -3.38
N PHE A 479 -7.75 -3.63 -4.64
CA PHE A 479 -8.72 -4.49 -5.30
C PHE A 479 -8.88 -5.84 -4.60
N ILE A 480 -7.78 -6.58 -4.35
CA ILE A 480 -7.89 -7.91 -3.72
C ILE A 480 -8.38 -7.82 -2.26
N GLN A 481 -8.00 -6.77 -1.53
CA GLN A 481 -8.49 -6.51 -0.18
C GLN A 481 -9.98 -6.18 -0.17
N SER A 482 -10.45 -5.39 -1.15
CA SER A 482 -11.87 -5.10 -1.32
C SER A 482 -12.67 -6.36 -1.63
N LEU A 483 -12.19 -7.20 -2.58
CA LEU A 483 -12.82 -8.47 -2.92
C LEU A 483 -12.92 -9.40 -1.70
N ARG A 484 -11.81 -9.58 -0.98
CA ARG A 484 -11.76 -10.40 0.24
C ARG A 484 -12.78 -9.91 1.28
N LYS A 485 -12.86 -8.59 1.50
CA LYS A 485 -13.83 -7.98 2.41
C LYS A 485 -15.28 -8.15 1.97
N GLN A 486 -15.55 -8.12 0.66
CA GLN A 486 -16.89 -8.39 0.12
C GLN A 486 -17.29 -9.84 0.35
N ILE A 487 -16.39 -10.79 0.08
CA ILE A 487 -16.61 -12.22 0.37
C ILE A 487 -16.83 -12.45 1.87
N GLY A 488 -16.06 -11.78 2.74
CA GLY A 488 -16.25 -11.86 4.19
C GLY A 488 -17.61 -11.36 4.69
N LYS A 489 -18.35 -10.60 3.87
CA LYS A 489 -19.71 -10.11 4.17
C LYS A 489 -20.83 -10.97 3.58
N CYS A 490 -20.50 -12.03 2.83
CA CYS A 490 -21.52 -12.93 2.29
C CYS A 490 -22.21 -13.69 3.42
N TYR A 491 -23.54 -13.80 3.37
CA TYR A 491 -24.35 -14.55 4.32
C TYR A 491 -24.81 -15.90 3.76
N SER A 492 -24.73 -16.08 2.43
CA SER A 492 -25.03 -17.32 1.75
C SER A 492 -24.08 -17.64 0.59
N PRO A 493 -24.07 -18.88 0.10
CA PRO A 493 -23.36 -19.24 -1.13
C PRO A 493 -23.82 -18.47 -2.38
N GLU A 494 -25.08 -18.01 -2.45
CA GLU A 494 -25.53 -17.15 -3.56
C GLU A 494 -24.90 -15.76 -3.49
N ASP A 495 -24.78 -15.16 -2.30
CA ASP A 495 -24.06 -13.89 -2.13
C ASP A 495 -22.62 -14.04 -2.61
N PHE A 496 -21.96 -15.16 -2.27
CA PHE A 496 -20.61 -15.47 -2.71
C PHE A 496 -20.52 -15.56 -4.24
N VAL A 497 -21.40 -16.34 -4.88
CA VAL A 497 -21.45 -16.47 -6.33
C VAL A 497 -21.69 -15.10 -6.98
N GLY A 498 -22.58 -14.28 -6.43
CA GLY A 498 -22.85 -12.93 -6.90
C GLY A 498 -21.62 -12.01 -6.84
N VAL A 499 -20.90 -11.99 -5.71
CA VAL A 499 -19.66 -11.20 -5.54
C VAL A 499 -18.58 -11.62 -6.53
N VAL A 500 -18.35 -12.93 -6.70
CA VAL A 500 -17.33 -13.43 -7.63
C VAL A 500 -17.71 -13.15 -9.09
N SER A 501 -18.99 -13.34 -9.46
CA SER A 501 -19.47 -13.09 -10.81
C SER A 501 -19.39 -11.61 -11.19
N ALA A 502 -19.83 -10.71 -10.29
CA ALA A 502 -19.69 -9.27 -10.48
C ALA A 502 -18.22 -8.83 -10.59
N THR A 503 -17.30 -9.53 -9.89
CA THR A 503 -15.87 -9.28 -10.00
C THR A 503 -15.31 -9.69 -11.36
N ILE A 504 -15.74 -10.85 -11.87
CA ILE A 504 -15.36 -11.35 -13.20
C ILE A 504 -15.81 -10.37 -14.29
N GLU A 505 -17.07 -9.90 -14.22
CA GLU A 505 -17.64 -8.95 -15.17
C GLU A 505 -16.97 -7.57 -15.10
N SER A 506 -16.88 -6.98 -13.90
CA SER A 506 -16.32 -5.63 -13.72
C SER A 506 -14.84 -5.51 -14.08
N LYS A 507 -14.10 -6.62 -14.03
CA LYS A 507 -12.68 -6.69 -14.41
C LYS A 507 -12.42 -7.35 -15.76
N ASN A 508 -13.48 -7.74 -16.49
CA ASN A 508 -13.41 -8.42 -17.79
C ASN A 508 -12.46 -9.63 -17.77
N LEU A 509 -12.62 -10.50 -16.76
CA LEU A 509 -11.76 -11.67 -16.55
C LEU A 509 -12.27 -12.88 -17.34
N THR A 510 -11.36 -13.67 -17.94
CA THR A 510 -11.71 -14.90 -18.67
C THR A 510 -11.71 -16.13 -17.76
N TYR A 511 -12.53 -16.11 -16.70
CA TYR A 511 -12.63 -17.23 -15.75
C TYR A 511 -13.84 -18.13 -16.06
N HIS A 512 -13.64 -19.46 -16.07
CA HIS A 512 -14.71 -20.42 -16.32
C HIS A 512 -15.71 -20.47 -15.15
N THR A 513 -16.96 -20.06 -15.39
CA THR A 513 -18.02 -19.92 -14.37
C THR A 513 -18.74 -21.23 -14.02
N THR A 514 -18.38 -22.36 -14.64
CA THR A 514 -19.02 -23.67 -14.41
C THR A 514 -18.99 -24.11 -12.95
N LYS A 515 -17.91 -23.81 -12.22
CA LYS A 515 -17.80 -24.13 -10.78
C LYS A 515 -18.71 -23.27 -9.91
N LEU A 516 -18.94 -22.00 -10.30
CA LEU A 516 -19.89 -21.12 -9.62
C LEU A 516 -21.33 -21.62 -9.81
N ALA A 517 -21.68 -22.06 -11.01
CA ALA A 517 -22.96 -22.69 -11.29
C ALA A 517 -23.17 -23.96 -10.44
N ASN A 518 -22.12 -24.76 -10.23
CA ASN A 518 -22.18 -25.93 -9.36
C ASN A 518 -22.41 -25.59 -7.88
N ILE A 519 -21.80 -24.51 -7.36
CA ILE A 519 -22.07 -24.02 -6.00
C ILE A 519 -23.56 -23.70 -5.86
N GLN A 520 -24.10 -22.94 -6.82
CA GLN A 520 -25.49 -22.52 -6.82
C GLN A 520 -26.44 -23.72 -6.91
N ALA A 521 -26.22 -24.63 -7.85
CA ALA A 521 -27.03 -25.84 -8.00
C ALA A 521 -27.03 -26.71 -6.72
N ARG A 522 -25.87 -26.88 -6.07
CA ARG A 522 -25.76 -27.64 -4.81
C ARG A 522 -26.49 -26.96 -3.66
N TYR A 523 -26.32 -25.65 -3.51
CA TYR A 523 -26.97 -24.92 -2.43
C TYR A 523 -28.49 -24.84 -2.62
N GLU A 524 -28.98 -24.69 -3.85
CA GLU A 524 -30.41 -24.73 -4.18
C GLU A 524 -31.11 -26.00 -3.70
N ILE A 525 -30.40 -27.14 -3.74
CA ILE A 525 -30.91 -28.42 -3.21
C ILE A 525 -30.87 -28.41 -1.67
N LEU A 526 -29.76 -27.97 -1.08
CA LEU A 526 -29.54 -28.04 0.37
C LEU A 526 -30.30 -26.98 1.19
N LYS A 527 -30.64 -25.82 0.61
CA LYS A 527 -31.27 -24.71 1.35
C LYS A 527 -32.58 -25.12 2.03
N ASN A 528 -33.32 -26.07 1.43
CA ASN A 528 -34.58 -26.57 1.96
C ASN A 528 -34.43 -27.44 3.22
N ILE A 529 -33.22 -27.91 3.52
CA ILE A 529 -32.92 -28.72 4.71
C ILE A 529 -31.96 -28.02 5.68
N LYS A 530 -31.61 -26.75 5.44
CA LYS A 530 -30.66 -25.99 6.27
C LYS A 530 -31.06 -25.93 7.75
N TYR A 531 -32.35 -25.81 8.04
CA TYR A 531 -32.86 -25.78 9.42
C TYR A 531 -32.70 -27.09 10.19
N LEU A 532 -32.35 -28.19 9.51
CA LEU A 532 -32.08 -29.49 10.13
C LEU A 532 -30.63 -29.64 10.60
N SER A 533 -29.72 -28.81 10.08
CA SER A 533 -28.32 -28.82 10.49
C SER A 533 -28.14 -28.20 11.87
N THR A 534 -27.24 -28.76 12.68
CA THR A 534 -27.00 -28.27 14.05
C THR A 534 -25.98 -27.16 14.13
N LYS A 535 -25.17 -26.98 13.08
CA LYS A 535 -24.08 -26.01 13.05
C LYS A 535 -24.17 -25.16 11.81
N ASN A 536 -23.72 -23.92 11.94
CA ASN A 536 -23.53 -23.06 10.80
C ASN A 536 -22.17 -23.35 10.17
N TYR A 537 -22.09 -24.36 9.30
CA TYR A 537 -20.83 -24.72 8.62
C TYR A 537 -20.44 -23.74 7.52
N LEU A 538 -21.41 -23.07 6.90
CA LEU A 538 -21.19 -22.11 5.82
C LEU A 538 -20.63 -20.82 6.43
N ALA A 539 -19.31 -20.70 6.44
CA ALA A 539 -18.61 -19.60 7.09
C ALA A 539 -17.87 -18.77 6.05
N SER A 540 -18.35 -17.54 5.82
CA SER A 540 -17.69 -16.57 4.93
C SER A 540 -16.25 -16.27 5.33
N GLU A 541 -15.90 -16.47 6.61
CA GLU A 541 -14.53 -16.39 7.10
C GLU A 541 -13.58 -17.38 6.40
N ASN A 542 -14.03 -18.61 6.18
CA ASN A 542 -13.24 -19.62 5.46
C ASN A 542 -13.03 -19.20 4.00
N TRP A 543 -14.09 -18.72 3.36
CA TRP A 543 -14.06 -18.31 1.95
C TRP A 543 -13.14 -17.11 1.73
N GLN A 544 -13.20 -16.09 2.59
CA GLN A 544 -12.29 -14.94 2.47
C GLN A 544 -10.83 -15.32 2.78
N ASN A 545 -10.59 -16.29 3.67
CA ASN A 545 -9.24 -16.71 4.02
C ASN A 545 -8.56 -17.47 2.88
N ALA A 546 -9.32 -18.11 1.99
CA ALA A 546 -8.80 -18.73 0.76
C ALA A 546 -8.10 -17.72 -0.17
N LEU A 547 -8.44 -16.42 -0.12
CA LEU A 547 -7.78 -15.36 -0.90
C LEU A 547 -6.52 -14.79 -0.25
N LYS A 548 -6.19 -15.18 0.98
CA LYS A 548 -5.07 -14.59 1.72
C LYS A 548 -3.72 -14.80 1.04
N ASN A 549 -3.55 -15.93 0.34
CA ASN A 549 -2.31 -16.24 -0.37
C ASN A 549 -2.07 -15.31 -1.56
N VAL A 550 -3.11 -14.97 -2.32
CA VAL A 550 -2.99 -14.01 -3.44
C VAL A 550 -2.84 -12.58 -2.93
N GLU A 551 -3.51 -12.21 -1.83
CA GLU A 551 -3.30 -10.92 -1.17
C GLU A 551 -1.85 -10.75 -0.71
N LYS A 552 -1.29 -11.73 0.01
CA LYS A 552 0.12 -11.68 0.47
C LYS A 552 1.09 -11.57 -0.70
N PHE A 553 0.81 -12.27 -1.81
CA PHE A 553 1.62 -12.18 -3.02
C PHE A 553 1.64 -10.76 -3.59
N ILE A 554 0.47 -10.13 -3.76
CA ILE A 554 0.36 -8.76 -4.31
C ILE A 554 0.95 -7.73 -3.34
N GLU A 555 0.72 -7.90 -2.04
CA GLU A 555 1.32 -7.07 -0.99
C GLU A 555 2.85 -7.11 -1.04
N ASN A 556 3.44 -8.31 -1.20
CA ASN A 556 4.89 -8.46 -1.36
C ASN A 556 5.43 -7.76 -2.61
N GLU A 557 4.67 -7.73 -3.72
CA GLU A 557 5.05 -6.96 -4.92
C GLU A 557 4.97 -5.45 -4.70
N TYR A 558 3.89 -4.96 -4.08
CA TYR A 558 3.74 -3.54 -3.74
C TYR A 558 4.85 -3.06 -2.79
N LEU A 559 5.11 -3.80 -1.73
CA LEU A 559 6.14 -3.47 -0.75
C LEU A 559 7.54 -3.55 -1.36
N TYR A 560 7.79 -4.52 -2.26
CA TYR A 560 9.07 -4.60 -2.96
C TYR A 560 9.35 -3.37 -3.82
N GLN A 561 8.38 -2.91 -4.61
CA GLN A 561 8.55 -1.68 -5.41
C GLN A 561 8.76 -0.44 -4.54
N SER A 562 8.01 -0.34 -3.44
CA SER A 562 8.16 0.75 -2.47
C SER A 562 9.55 0.73 -1.81
N MET A 563 10.03 -0.46 -1.45
CA MET A 563 11.36 -0.67 -0.87
C MET A 563 12.47 -0.28 -1.84
N LEU A 564 12.35 -0.62 -3.13
CA LEU A 564 13.33 -0.21 -4.14
C LEU A 564 13.46 1.32 -4.22
N GLN A 565 12.34 2.03 -4.20
CA GLN A 565 12.33 3.50 -4.22
C GLN A 565 12.96 4.08 -2.95
N GLU A 566 12.59 3.60 -1.77
CA GLU A 566 13.15 4.11 -0.51
C GLU A 566 14.63 3.79 -0.35
N THR A 567 15.05 2.59 -0.75
CA THR A 567 16.46 2.20 -0.78
C THR A 567 17.24 3.15 -1.67
N PHE A 568 16.73 3.47 -2.87
CA PHE A 568 17.36 4.44 -3.75
C PHE A 568 17.49 5.82 -3.10
N LEU A 569 16.44 6.32 -2.45
CA LEU A 569 16.45 7.61 -1.75
C LEU A 569 17.46 7.63 -0.59
N LYS A 570 17.55 6.54 0.18
CA LYS A 570 18.49 6.40 1.30
C LYS A 570 19.93 6.27 0.84
N LEU A 571 20.18 5.48 -0.20
CA LEU A 571 21.52 5.37 -0.79
C LEU A 571 21.98 6.69 -1.40
N ARG A 572 21.06 7.47 -1.96
CA ARG A 572 21.33 8.85 -2.41
C ARG A 572 21.78 9.73 -1.26
N GLU A 573 21.00 9.79 -0.16
CA GLU A 573 21.36 10.55 1.03
C GLU A 573 22.75 10.14 1.56
N TYR A 574 22.97 8.82 1.69
CA TYR A 574 24.24 8.27 2.15
C TYR A 574 25.42 8.67 1.24
N LYS A 575 25.25 8.58 -0.09
CA LYS A 575 26.28 8.97 -1.05
C LYS A 575 26.64 10.46 -0.93
N ILE A 576 25.63 11.32 -0.72
CA ILE A 576 25.82 12.77 -0.53
C ILE A 576 26.58 13.07 0.77
N GLU A 577 26.26 12.36 1.85
CA GLU A 577 26.85 12.60 3.18
C GLU A 577 28.24 11.99 3.36
N LYS A 578 28.44 10.75 2.93
CA LYS A 578 29.64 9.96 3.24
C LYS A 578 30.65 9.92 2.11
N ARG A 579 30.25 10.24 0.87
CA ARG A 579 31.08 10.22 -0.36
C ARG A 579 31.82 8.91 -0.63
N LYS A 580 31.39 7.83 0.03
CA LYS A 580 31.92 6.48 -0.10
C LYS A 580 30.77 5.52 -0.24
N SER A 581 31.01 4.36 -0.83
CA SER A 581 30.06 3.26 -0.71
C SER A 581 29.91 2.89 0.77
N PRO A 582 28.71 2.50 1.23
CA PRO A 582 28.56 1.92 2.54
C PRO A 582 29.41 0.66 2.65
N ASP A 583 29.89 0.34 3.85
CA ASP A 583 30.80 -0.78 4.13
C ASP A 583 30.05 -2.12 4.13
N LEU A 584 29.41 -2.41 2.99
CA LEU A 584 28.52 -3.55 2.76
C LEU A 584 29.27 -4.79 2.28
N GLY A 585 30.56 -4.90 2.59
CA GLY A 585 31.43 -5.94 2.03
C GLY A 585 31.68 -5.78 0.51
N LEU A 586 31.45 -4.57 -0.03
CA LEU A 586 31.87 -4.23 -1.39
C LEU A 586 33.40 -4.29 -1.45
N PRO A 587 34.03 -5.04 -2.37
CA PRO A 587 35.48 -5.03 -2.50
C PRO A 587 35.92 -3.62 -2.86
N VAL A 588 36.40 -2.88 -1.85
CA VAL A 588 37.12 -1.64 -2.04
C VAL A 588 38.44 -2.05 -2.68
N SER A 589 38.54 -1.91 -4.00
CA SER A 589 39.85 -1.86 -4.64
C SER A 589 40.51 -0.55 -4.21
N SER A 590 41.12 -0.59 -3.02
CA SER A 590 42.22 0.30 -2.71
C SER A 590 43.29 0.07 -3.77
N SER A 591 43.63 1.12 -4.51
CA SER A 591 44.69 1.20 -5.53
C SER A 591 44.45 0.42 -6.83
N SER A 592 43.82 1.10 -7.80
CA SER A 592 44.25 1.25 -9.20
C SER A 592 43.04 1.47 -10.09
N HIS A 593 43.16 2.44 -11.00
CA HIS A 593 42.25 2.63 -12.12
C HIS A 593 42.21 1.36 -12.95
N ASN A 594 41.22 0.49 -12.74
CA ASN A 594 40.82 -0.51 -13.71
C ASN A 594 39.38 -0.93 -13.47
N SER A 595 38.68 -1.14 -14.57
CA SER A 595 37.26 -1.45 -14.72
C SER A 595 36.70 -2.36 -13.63
N ILE A 596 35.63 -1.91 -12.96
CA ILE A 596 34.64 -2.83 -12.40
C ILE A 596 33.97 -3.46 -13.62
N ALA A 597 34.61 -4.51 -14.12
CA ALA A 597 34.14 -5.29 -15.23
C ALA A 597 32.74 -5.82 -14.91
N SER A 598 31.89 -5.76 -15.92
CA SER A 598 30.49 -6.14 -16.03
C SER A 598 30.12 -7.59 -15.62
N ASN A 599 30.98 -8.35 -14.94
CA ASN A 599 30.82 -9.79 -14.71
C ASN A 599 31.08 -10.29 -13.28
N ALA A 600 31.38 -9.43 -12.30
CA ALA A 600 31.31 -9.85 -10.90
C ALA A 600 29.84 -9.83 -10.46
N GLU A 601 29.21 -11.00 -10.26
CA GLU A 601 27.91 -11.10 -9.59
C GLU A 601 28.05 -10.53 -8.16
N PHE A 602 27.83 -9.22 -8.01
CA PHE A 602 27.69 -8.57 -6.72
C PHE A 602 26.53 -9.26 -5.99
N LYS A 603 26.87 -10.04 -4.97
CA LYS A 603 25.93 -10.84 -4.19
C LYS A 603 25.65 -10.14 -2.86
N LEU A 604 25.22 -8.88 -2.92
CA LEU A 604 24.67 -8.20 -1.75
C LEU A 604 23.39 -8.93 -1.34
N ASN A 605 23.24 -9.18 -0.05
CA ASN A 605 21.96 -9.62 0.49
C ASN A 605 21.09 -8.38 0.75
N PRO A 606 19.90 -8.24 0.14
CA PRO A 606 19.04 -7.09 0.37
C PRO A 606 18.72 -6.84 1.85
N GLU A 607 18.65 -7.91 2.65
CA GLU A 607 18.38 -7.85 4.09
C GLU A 607 19.44 -7.04 4.85
N ASP A 608 20.73 -7.27 4.55
CA ASP A 608 21.84 -6.57 5.22
C ASP A 608 21.79 -5.07 4.91
N VAL A 609 21.54 -4.73 3.63
CA VAL A 609 21.40 -3.34 3.18
C VAL A 609 20.17 -2.67 3.80
N ILE A 610 19.07 -3.41 3.96
CA ILE A 610 17.84 -2.91 4.60
C ILE A 610 18.08 -2.59 6.07
N ILE A 611 18.80 -3.45 6.79
CA ILE A 611 19.16 -3.22 8.19
C ILE A 611 20.05 -1.98 8.31
N ASP A 612 21.10 -1.89 7.49
CA ASP A 612 22.06 -0.79 7.54
C ASP A 612 21.44 0.57 7.17
N LEU A 613 20.45 0.58 6.27
CA LEU A 613 19.72 1.79 5.89
C LEU A 613 18.52 2.10 6.79
N ASN A 614 18.32 1.35 7.88
CA ASN A 614 17.20 1.49 8.81
C ASN A 614 15.82 1.37 8.11
N LEU A 615 15.69 0.40 7.22
CA LEU A 615 14.50 0.11 6.42
C LEU A 615 13.72 -1.11 6.97
N ALA A 616 13.75 -1.31 8.29
CA ALA A 616 13.27 -2.53 8.98
C ALA A 616 11.82 -2.95 8.65
N ARG A 617 10.96 -2.02 8.21
CA ARG A 617 9.59 -2.32 7.77
C ARG A 617 9.51 -3.27 6.57
N TYR A 618 10.61 -3.45 5.84
CA TYR A 618 10.73 -4.35 4.70
C TYR A 618 11.45 -5.67 5.01
N ALA A 619 11.80 -5.92 6.27
CA ALA A 619 12.56 -7.11 6.67
C ALA A 619 11.86 -8.44 6.35
N CYS A 620 10.54 -8.44 6.20
CA CYS A 620 9.74 -9.63 5.89
C CYS A 620 9.47 -9.85 4.39
N LEU A 621 10.13 -9.08 3.50
CA LEU A 621 9.95 -9.23 2.05
C LEU A 621 10.50 -10.56 1.55
N GLU A 622 9.74 -11.21 0.66
CA GLU A 622 10.17 -12.43 -0.02
C GLU A 622 10.83 -12.06 -1.37
N TYR A 623 12.08 -12.48 -1.53
CA TYR A 623 12.90 -12.19 -2.72
C TYR A 623 13.15 -13.44 -3.56
N ASN A 624 12.71 -13.43 -4.81
CA ASN A 624 13.17 -14.39 -5.80
C ASN A 624 14.54 -13.95 -6.40
N ARG A 625 15.16 -14.82 -7.22
CA ARG A 625 16.47 -14.55 -7.84
C ARG A 625 16.48 -13.27 -8.68
N GLU A 626 15.40 -12.99 -9.40
CA GLU A 626 15.27 -11.82 -10.27
C GLU A 626 15.19 -10.52 -9.47
N LYS A 627 14.41 -10.50 -8.39
CA LYS A 627 14.30 -9.37 -7.46
C LYS A 627 15.63 -9.06 -6.78
N LYS A 628 16.38 -10.09 -6.35
CA LYS A 628 17.74 -9.88 -5.80
C LYS A 628 18.66 -9.26 -6.85
N LYS A 629 18.57 -9.70 -8.09
CA LYS A 629 19.36 -9.15 -9.21
C LYS A 629 19.00 -7.69 -9.50
N GLU A 630 17.72 -7.35 -9.55
CA GLU A 630 17.25 -5.98 -9.76
C GLU A 630 17.68 -5.06 -8.61
N PHE A 631 17.49 -5.50 -7.35
CA PHE A 631 17.97 -4.77 -6.18
C PHE A 631 19.49 -4.51 -6.26
N ASN A 632 20.29 -5.54 -6.52
CA ASN A 632 21.74 -5.40 -6.62
C ASN A 632 22.15 -4.47 -7.76
N GLN A 633 21.45 -4.51 -8.90
CA GLN A 633 21.67 -3.56 -9.99
C GLN A 633 21.42 -2.11 -9.55
N ILE A 634 20.42 -1.85 -8.71
CA ILE A 634 20.13 -0.51 -8.21
C ILE A 634 21.25 -0.03 -7.30
N VAL A 635 21.67 -0.85 -6.33
CA VAL A 635 22.77 -0.51 -5.42
C VAL A 635 24.06 -0.23 -6.21
N VAL A 636 24.44 -1.14 -7.11
CA VAL A 636 25.62 -0.98 -7.96
C VAL A 636 25.51 0.29 -8.80
N LYS A 637 24.39 0.55 -9.47
CA LYS A 637 24.19 1.76 -10.30
C LYS A 637 24.17 3.07 -9.51
N VAL A 638 23.98 3.07 -8.19
CA VAL A 638 24.09 4.30 -7.37
C VAL A 638 25.55 4.65 -7.11
N PHE A 639 26.42 3.66 -6.90
CA PHE A 639 27.82 3.87 -6.52
C PHE A 639 28.84 3.62 -7.64
N ALA A 640 28.46 2.93 -8.71
CA ALA A 640 29.31 2.73 -9.87
C ALA A 640 29.76 4.09 -10.43
N SER A 641 31.06 4.22 -10.66
CA SER A 641 31.65 5.35 -11.35
C SER A 641 31.89 4.95 -12.79
N ASP A 642 31.18 5.57 -13.74
CA ASP A 642 31.53 5.45 -15.15
C ASP A 642 32.91 6.07 -15.40
N GLN A 643 33.71 5.43 -16.27
CA GLN A 643 35.06 5.90 -16.61
C GLN A 643 35.06 7.06 -17.61
N GLU A 644 33.92 7.41 -18.19
CA GLU A 644 33.78 8.41 -19.27
C GLU A 644 32.94 9.63 -18.85
N LYS A 645 32.98 10.00 -17.57
CA LYS A 645 32.20 11.13 -17.00
C LYS A 645 32.63 12.50 -17.48
N VAL A 646 33.83 12.64 -18.04
CA VAL A 646 34.50 13.91 -18.28
C VAL A 646 34.99 13.96 -19.71
N ARG A 647 34.66 15.04 -20.43
CA ARG A 647 35.09 15.28 -21.80
C ARG A 647 35.57 16.70 -21.97
N CYS A 648 36.60 16.87 -22.81
CA CYS A 648 37.04 18.17 -23.29
C CYS A 648 36.71 18.25 -24.79
N GLU A 649 35.70 19.04 -25.16
CA GLU A 649 35.26 19.22 -26.56
C GLU A 649 35.20 20.72 -26.88
N ASP A 650 35.85 21.19 -27.95
CA ASP A 650 35.75 22.57 -28.46
C ASP A 650 35.80 23.67 -27.38
N LYS A 651 36.81 23.62 -26.51
CA LYS A 651 37.02 24.51 -25.35
C LYS A 651 35.94 24.42 -24.24
N MET A 652 35.17 23.34 -24.23
CA MET A 652 34.21 23.04 -23.18
C MET A 652 34.67 21.85 -22.35
N LEU A 653 34.59 21.99 -21.02
CA LEU A 653 34.68 20.88 -20.08
C LEU A 653 33.26 20.39 -19.81
N ILE A 654 32.93 19.19 -20.26
CA ILE A 654 31.61 18.58 -20.09
C ILE A 654 31.72 17.47 -19.04
N ILE A 655 30.99 17.59 -17.94
CA ILE A 655 30.91 16.60 -16.86
C ILE A 655 29.50 16.04 -16.81
N ILE A 656 29.37 14.75 -17.08
CA ILE A 656 28.11 14.01 -17.09
C ILE A 656 28.21 12.86 -16.09
N ASP A 657 27.37 12.89 -15.07
CA ASP A 657 27.29 11.83 -14.07
C ASP A 657 25.87 11.75 -13.49
N LYS A 658 25.58 10.70 -12.72
CA LYS A 658 24.37 10.61 -11.92
C LYS A 658 24.36 11.62 -10.77
N PHE A 659 25.52 11.74 -10.10
CA PHE A 659 25.76 12.69 -9.01
C PHE A 659 27.04 13.44 -9.32
N VAL A 660 26.99 14.77 -9.40
CA VAL A 660 28.20 15.58 -9.61
C VAL A 660 28.46 16.40 -8.36
N PHE A 661 29.66 16.27 -7.78
CA PHE A 661 30.13 17.11 -6.69
C PHE A 661 30.99 18.25 -7.26
N VAL A 662 30.73 19.48 -6.85
CA VAL A 662 31.47 20.67 -7.33
C VAL A 662 32.97 20.56 -7.02
N SER A 663 33.35 19.93 -5.90
CA SER A 663 34.75 19.68 -5.56
C SER A 663 35.51 18.79 -6.56
N GLU A 664 34.80 18.02 -7.39
CA GLU A 664 35.42 17.18 -8.43
C GLU A 664 35.85 17.99 -9.64
N ILE A 665 35.24 19.16 -9.88
CA ILE A 665 35.53 20.03 -11.03
C ILE A 665 36.99 20.50 -11.01
N GLN A 666 37.52 20.85 -9.84
CA GLN A 666 38.90 21.34 -9.68
C GLN A 666 39.92 20.31 -10.19
N LYS A 667 39.68 19.03 -9.91
CA LYS A 667 40.55 17.93 -10.38
C LYS A 667 40.49 17.79 -11.91
N GLN A 668 39.33 18.03 -12.51
CA GLN A 668 39.11 17.86 -13.95
C GLN A 668 39.59 19.04 -14.79
N LEU A 669 39.53 20.27 -14.25
CA LEU A 669 40.08 21.46 -14.90
C LEU A 669 41.60 21.37 -15.13
N SER A 670 42.30 20.56 -14.33
CA SER A 670 43.72 20.29 -14.52
C SER A 670 44.00 19.37 -15.73
N ASN A 671 42.99 18.64 -16.21
CA ASN A 671 43.11 17.63 -17.27
C ASN A 671 42.67 18.15 -18.66
N CYS A 672 41.94 19.27 -18.74
CA CYS A 672 41.52 19.89 -19.99
C CYS A 672 42.26 21.21 -20.24
N TYR A 673 43.05 21.29 -21.31
CA TYR A 673 43.75 22.51 -21.71
C TYR A 673 42.82 23.43 -22.51
N TYR A 674 42.85 24.74 -22.24
CA TYR A 674 42.10 25.79 -22.96
C TYR A 674 40.57 25.64 -22.90
N VAL A 675 40.00 25.69 -21.69
CA VAL A 675 38.54 25.66 -21.46
C VAL A 675 38.00 27.07 -21.25
N ASP A 676 37.00 27.46 -22.04
CA ASP A 676 36.27 28.74 -21.94
C ASP A 676 34.91 28.55 -21.24
N SER A 677 34.32 27.34 -21.30
CA SER A 677 33.03 27.03 -20.69
C SER A 677 33.02 25.66 -20.00
N ILE A 678 32.38 25.58 -18.83
CA ILE A 678 32.21 24.35 -18.07
C ILE A 678 30.74 24.00 -18.07
N VAL A 679 30.40 22.77 -18.45
CA VAL A 679 29.04 22.27 -18.51
C VAL A 679 28.91 21.05 -17.60
N ILE A 680 28.05 21.17 -16.60
CA ILE A 680 27.76 20.12 -15.63
C ILE A 680 26.35 19.62 -15.86
N ILE A 681 26.20 18.32 -16.07
CA ILE A 681 24.91 17.67 -16.26
C ILE A 681 24.85 16.51 -15.27
N ALA A 682 24.05 16.67 -14.22
CA ALA A 682 23.80 15.59 -13.29
C ALA A 682 22.41 15.00 -13.50
N ALA A 683 22.38 13.70 -13.76
CA ALA A 683 21.16 12.94 -14.05
C ALA A 683 20.18 12.90 -12.85
N ASP A 684 20.69 13.00 -11.61
CA ASP A 684 19.86 13.09 -10.40
C ASP A 684 20.12 14.39 -9.63
N THR A 685 21.34 14.58 -9.11
CA THR A 685 21.66 15.68 -8.20
C THR A 685 23.03 16.30 -8.46
N VAL A 686 23.11 17.64 -8.50
CA VAL A 686 24.37 18.36 -8.27
C VAL A 686 24.50 18.75 -6.80
N VAL A 687 25.65 18.42 -6.22
CA VAL A 687 26.01 18.80 -4.85
C VAL A 687 27.06 19.90 -4.88
N ILE A 688 26.68 21.10 -4.44
CA ILE A 688 27.58 22.25 -4.29
C ILE A 688 28.22 22.16 -2.91
N ASP A 689 29.35 21.48 -2.86
CA ASP A 689 30.04 21.11 -1.63
C ASP A 689 31.35 21.87 -1.39
N SER A 690 31.84 22.59 -2.40
CA SER A 690 33.02 23.45 -2.33
C SER A 690 32.80 24.74 -3.10
N ASP A 691 33.69 25.71 -2.87
CA ASP A 691 33.71 26.97 -3.60
C ASP A 691 34.48 26.80 -4.92
N LEU A 692 34.06 27.55 -5.95
CA LEU A 692 34.83 27.74 -7.18
C LEU A 692 35.32 29.19 -7.20
N SER A 693 36.61 29.42 -6.93
CA SER A 693 37.20 30.74 -6.79
C SER A 693 37.52 31.41 -8.13
N VAL A 694 37.81 32.72 -8.08
CA VAL A 694 38.30 33.51 -9.23
C VAL A 694 39.55 32.86 -9.84
N GLU A 695 40.44 32.31 -9.02
CA GLU A 695 41.69 31.68 -9.48
C GLU A 695 41.45 30.40 -10.29
N LEU A 696 40.33 29.71 -10.04
CA LEU A 696 40.01 28.46 -10.71
C LEU A 696 39.23 28.68 -12.01
N LEU A 697 38.32 29.66 -12.02
CA LEU A 697 37.43 29.92 -13.14
C LEU A 697 37.93 31.04 -14.06
N GLU A 698 38.64 32.05 -13.55
CA GLU A 698 39.29 33.13 -14.31
C GLU A 698 38.44 33.74 -15.45
N GLY A 699 37.14 33.96 -15.23
CA GLY A 699 36.23 34.48 -16.26
C GLY A 699 35.61 33.44 -17.21
N ARG A 700 35.72 32.13 -16.92
CA ARG A 700 35.06 31.05 -17.67
C ARG A 700 33.55 31.03 -17.42
N ASN A 701 32.80 30.59 -18.42
CA ASN A 701 31.37 30.34 -18.27
C ASN A 701 31.12 29.04 -17.49
N LEU A 702 30.07 29.01 -16.69
CA LEU A 702 29.65 27.82 -15.93
C LEU A 702 28.16 27.55 -16.15
N MET A 703 27.86 26.38 -16.69
CA MET A 703 26.50 25.88 -16.92
C MET A 703 26.27 24.64 -16.06
N MET A 704 25.14 24.59 -15.37
CA MET A 704 24.78 23.51 -14.45
C MET A 704 23.35 23.08 -14.70
N PHE A 705 23.15 21.80 -15.00
CA PHE A 705 21.87 21.20 -15.34
C PHE A 705 21.63 19.99 -14.45
N SER A 706 20.61 20.05 -13.60
CA SER A 706 20.24 18.90 -12.78
C SER A 706 18.82 19.01 -12.22
N PRO A 707 18.06 17.91 -12.14
CA PRO A 707 16.76 17.91 -11.47
C PRO A 707 16.84 18.45 -10.04
N GLN A 708 17.89 18.09 -9.29
CA GLN A 708 18.05 18.44 -7.87
C GLN A 708 19.38 19.17 -7.63
N TRP A 709 19.33 20.22 -6.81
CA TRP A 709 20.50 20.96 -6.35
C TRP A 709 20.58 20.91 -4.84
N VAL A 710 21.74 20.52 -4.30
CA VAL A 710 21.99 20.48 -2.86
C VAL A 710 23.21 21.34 -2.55
N VAL A 711 23.00 22.45 -1.85
CA VAL A 711 24.07 23.36 -1.42
C VAL A 711 24.45 23.04 0.03
N GLN A 712 25.69 22.64 0.26
CA GLN A 712 26.16 22.27 1.60
C GLN A 712 26.77 23.47 2.33
N GLY A 713 25.95 24.17 3.11
CA GLY A 713 26.38 25.36 3.86
C GLY A 713 26.51 26.60 2.97
N LYS A 714 27.38 27.54 3.37
CA LYS A 714 27.67 28.73 2.55
C LYS A 714 28.68 28.38 1.46
N ARG A 715 28.33 28.66 0.20
CA ARG A 715 29.14 28.33 -0.97
C ARG A 715 29.21 29.47 -1.97
N SER A 716 30.35 29.63 -2.64
CA SER A 716 30.54 30.65 -3.66
C SER A 716 30.98 30.08 -5.00
N LEU A 717 30.29 30.46 -6.08
CA LEU A 717 30.66 30.18 -7.47
C LEU A 717 31.06 31.50 -8.14
N VAL A 718 32.36 31.68 -8.37
CA VAL A 718 32.92 32.96 -8.82
C VAL A 718 33.44 32.86 -10.24
N VAL A 719 32.58 33.18 -11.21
CA VAL A 719 32.91 33.27 -12.65
C VAL A 719 33.50 34.64 -13.03
N SER A 720 33.98 35.41 -12.04
CA SER A 720 34.45 36.79 -12.22
C SER A 720 35.77 36.86 -12.98
N GLY A 721 35.99 37.97 -13.68
CA GLY A 721 37.23 38.25 -14.40
C GLY A 721 38.37 38.57 -13.45
N LYS A 722 39.57 38.09 -13.77
CA LYS A 722 40.77 38.34 -12.95
C LYS A 722 41.24 39.81 -13.07
N PRO A 723 41.49 40.51 -11.96
CA PRO A 723 42.13 41.83 -12.00
C PRO A 723 43.63 41.70 -12.32
N HIS A 724 44.23 42.77 -12.84
CA HIS A 724 45.68 42.87 -13.04
C HIS A 724 46.39 43.41 -11.78
N GLU A 725 47.63 42.98 -11.51
CA GLU A 725 48.39 43.41 -10.32
C GLU A 725 48.72 44.90 -10.36
N GLU A 726 48.46 45.62 -9.26
CA GLU A 726 48.58 47.10 -9.21
C GLU A 726 50.02 47.64 -9.12
N LYS A 727 51.04 46.80 -8.87
CA LYS A 727 52.39 47.30 -8.61
C LYS A 727 53.13 47.63 -9.89
N GLN A 728 53.19 48.92 -10.22
CA GLN A 728 54.15 49.48 -11.18
C GLN A 728 55.01 50.52 -10.45
N GLU A 729 56.32 50.38 -10.49
CA GLU A 729 57.25 51.40 -9.97
C GLU A 729 57.21 52.64 -10.86
N LYS A 730 57.55 53.82 -10.35
CA LYS A 730 57.60 55.04 -11.18
C LYS A 730 58.59 54.90 -12.35
N ALA A 731 58.27 55.44 -13.52
CA ALA A 731 59.15 55.39 -14.68
C ALA A 731 60.49 56.14 -14.45
N SER A 732 61.52 55.80 -15.24
CA SER A 732 62.84 56.42 -15.12
C SER A 732 62.80 57.92 -15.45
N PRO A 733 63.74 58.74 -14.96
CA PRO A 733 63.69 60.19 -15.14
C PRO A 733 63.49 60.65 -16.59
N GLY A 734 62.43 61.42 -16.84
CA GLY A 734 62.04 61.93 -18.16
C GLY A 734 61.30 60.95 -19.07
N GLU A 735 61.05 59.70 -18.64
CA GLU A 735 60.31 58.69 -19.41
C GLU A 735 58.81 58.70 -19.08
N VAL A 736 57.99 58.48 -20.11
CA VAL A 736 56.54 58.35 -19.98
C VAL A 736 56.21 57.03 -19.28
N GLY A 737 55.28 57.08 -18.32
CA GLY A 737 54.78 55.90 -17.64
C GLY A 737 54.03 54.95 -18.59
N LEU A 738 54.17 53.64 -18.36
CA LEU A 738 53.43 52.62 -19.11
C LEU A 738 51.93 52.68 -18.78
N ASP A 739 51.10 52.50 -19.80
CA ASP A 739 49.66 52.35 -19.62
C ASP A 739 49.33 51.08 -18.81
N GLY A 740 48.30 51.16 -17.97
CA GLY A 740 47.74 50.04 -17.25
C GLY A 740 47.01 49.07 -18.18
N LYS A 741 47.08 47.78 -17.86
CA LYS A 741 46.34 46.73 -18.59
C LYS A 741 44.85 46.72 -18.26
N ASP A 742 44.01 46.50 -19.28
CA ASP A 742 42.58 46.31 -19.11
C ASP A 742 42.28 45.08 -18.22
N GLY A 743 41.26 45.17 -17.38
CA GLY A 743 40.79 44.06 -16.55
C GLY A 743 40.11 42.97 -17.38
N ASN A 744 40.23 41.71 -16.95
CA ASN A 744 39.64 40.60 -17.70
C ASN A 744 38.10 40.65 -17.62
N PRO A 745 37.39 40.31 -18.71
CA PRO A 745 35.94 40.17 -18.65
C PRO A 745 35.54 39.01 -17.73
N SER A 746 34.35 39.11 -17.15
CA SER A 746 33.71 38.03 -16.41
C SER A 746 33.11 36.99 -17.35
N GLY A 747 33.06 35.74 -16.89
CA GLY A 747 32.22 34.70 -17.46
C GLY A 747 30.78 34.82 -17.00
N SER A 748 29.92 33.98 -17.58
CA SER A 748 28.49 33.91 -17.26
C SER A 748 28.11 32.59 -16.58
N PHE A 749 27.14 32.65 -15.67
CA PHE A 749 26.61 31.49 -14.96
C PHE A 749 25.16 31.20 -15.38
N MET A 750 24.88 29.93 -15.72
CA MET A 750 23.54 29.44 -16.00
C MET A 750 23.24 28.16 -15.22
N GLY A 751 22.22 28.19 -14.37
CA GLY A 751 21.73 27.02 -13.63
C GLY A 751 20.30 26.67 -14.03
N ILE A 752 20.00 25.39 -14.21
CA ILE A 752 18.62 24.89 -14.38
C ILE A 752 18.38 23.73 -13.43
N GLY A 753 17.28 23.81 -12.68
CA GLY A 753 16.83 22.71 -11.82
C GLY A 753 15.35 22.72 -11.51
N LEU A 754 14.85 21.62 -10.94
CA LEU A 754 13.46 21.48 -10.47
C LEU A 754 13.34 21.70 -8.97
N HIS A 755 14.37 21.31 -8.21
CA HIS A 755 14.33 21.31 -6.76
C HIS A 755 15.65 21.79 -6.20
N PHE A 756 15.59 22.73 -5.26
CA PHE A 756 16.75 23.38 -4.67
C PHE A 756 16.71 23.24 -3.16
N LYS A 757 17.77 22.68 -2.57
CA LYS A 757 17.95 22.52 -1.12
C LYS A 757 19.18 23.31 -0.66
N GLY A 758 18.99 24.24 0.29
CA GLY A 758 20.07 25.06 0.84
C GLY A 758 20.55 26.18 -0.07
N ILE A 759 19.81 26.48 -1.15
CA ILE A 759 20.21 27.43 -2.20
C ILE A 759 20.39 28.86 -1.69
N GLU A 760 19.77 29.21 -0.57
CA GLU A 760 19.99 30.45 0.18
C GLU A 760 21.43 30.61 0.68
N GLY A 761 22.17 29.51 0.84
CA GLY A 761 23.59 29.50 1.14
C GLY A 761 24.50 29.76 -0.07
N LEU A 762 23.95 29.83 -1.29
CA LEU A 762 24.72 30.00 -2.52
C LEU A 762 24.96 31.48 -2.83
N THR A 763 26.21 31.82 -3.14
CA THR A 763 26.61 33.11 -3.70
C THR A 763 27.21 32.91 -5.08
N VAL A 764 26.73 33.63 -6.09
CA VAL A 764 27.30 33.60 -7.45
C VAL A 764 27.82 34.98 -7.81
N GLN A 765 29.06 35.07 -8.32
CA GLN A 765 29.69 36.34 -8.66
C GLN A 765 30.20 36.35 -10.10
N ALA A 766 29.75 37.33 -10.88
CA ALA A 766 30.11 37.54 -12.28
C ALA A 766 30.57 39.00 -12.51
N ASN A 767 31.56 39.43 -11.74
CA ASN A 767 32.13 40.78 -11.79
C ASN A 767 33.26 40.84 -12.82
N GLY A 768 33.32 41.92 -13.60
CA GLY A 768 34.48 42.20 -14.44
C GLY A 768 35.72 42.48 -13.60
N GLY A 769 36.90 42.06 -14.07
CA GLY A 769 38.16 42.35 -13.40
C GLY A 769 38.49 43.84 -13.43
N ASN A 770 39.11 44.37 -12.38
CA ASN A 770 39.55 45.77 -12.38
C ASN A 770 40.71 45.98 -13.37
N GLY A 771 40.70 47.14 -14.03
CA GLY A 771 41.82 47.58 -14.85
C GLY A 771 43.00 48.01 -13.98
N GLN A 772 44.22 47.72 -14.44
CA GLN A 772 45.45 48.13 -13.78
C GLN A 772 45.60 49.65 -13.82
N HIS A 773 46.14 50.23 -12.77
CA HIS A 773 46.54 51.64 -12.80
C HIS A 773 47.69 51.83 -13.80
N GLY A 774 47.75 53.00 -14.44
CA GLY A 774 48.89 53.40 -15.26
C GLY A 774 50.09 53.76 -14.40
N GLN A 775 51.28 53.56 -14.92
CA GLN A 775 52.54 53.88 -14.24
C GLN A 775 52.69 55.40 -14.12
N ASP A 776 53.19 55.88 -12.99
CA ASP A 776 53.59 57.28 -12.85
C ASP A 776 54.77 57.59 -13.80
N GLY A 777 54.73 58.75 -14.46
CA GLY A 777 55.79 59.23 -15.32
C GLY A 777 57.03 59.65 -14.53
N GLY A 778 58.22 59.52 -15.12
CA GLY A 778 59.47 59.82 -14.45
C GLY A 778 59.76 61.31 -14.32
N ASP A 779 60.36 61.73 -13.21
CA ASP A 779 60.70 63.14 -12.98
C ASP A 779 61.80 63.60 -13.95
N GLY A 780 61.72 64.83 -14.45
CA GLY A 780 62.77 65.42 -15.29
C GLY A 780 64.04 65.68 -14.48
N LYS A 781 65.22 65.56 -15.12
CA LYS A 781 66.50 65.88 -14.48
C LYS A 781 66.73 67.40 -14.44
N ASP A 782 67.18 67.91 -13.30
CA ASP A 782 67.52 69.34 -13.15
C ASP A 782 68.66 69.77 -14.10
N GLY A 783 68.55 71.00 -14.62
CA GLY A 783 69.55 71.67 -15.44
C GLY A 783 70.71 72.23 -14.61
N THR A 784 71.80 72.59 -15.26
CA THR A 784 73.05 73.05 -14.63
C THR A 784 73.21 74.57 -14.78
N ASP A 785 73.58 75.27 -13.70
CA ASP A 785 73.82 76.73 -13.70
C ASP A 785 74.96 77.18 -14.65
N GLY A 786 74.87 78.42 -15.18
CA GLY A 786 75.87 79.07 -16.03
C GLY A 786 76.94 79.84 -15.22
N ARG A 787 78.14 80.04 -15.79
CA ARG A 787 79.31 80.69 -15.11
C ARG A 787 79.47 82.19 -15.43
N ASP A 788 79.93 82.97 -14.46
CA ASP A 788 80.17 84.43 -14.58
C ASP A 788 81.47 84.81 -15.36
N HIS A 789 81.47 86.00 -16.00
CA HIS A 789 82.65 86.72 -16.53
C HIS A 789 83.51 86.08 -17.65
N ALA A 790 82.91 85.72 -18.80
CA ALA A 790 83.63 84.95 -19.83
C ALA A 790 84.23 85.75 -21.02
N PHE A 791 83.90 87.04 -21.27
CA PHE A 791 84.38 87.77 -22.47
C PHE A 791 84.68 89.28 -22.25
N VAL A 792 85.65 89.86 -22.99
CA VAL A 792 86.04 91.30 -22.99
C VAL A 792 86.15 91.83 -24.42
N ALA A 793 85.50 92.95 -24.75
CA ALA A 793 85.73 93.71 -25.99
C ALA A 793 86.21 95.14 -25.67
N VAL A 794 87.26 95.62 -26.36
CA VAL A 794 87.87 96.95 -26.20
C VAL A 794 87.73 97.74 -27.51
N GLY A 795 87.08 98.92 -27.47
CA GLY A 795 86.99 99.86 -28.60
C GLY A 795 87.67 101.19 -28.27
N GLN A 796 88.52 101.70 -29.17
CA GLN A 796 89.14 103.04 -29.12
C GLN A 796 88.58 103.89 -30.26
N GLU A 797 88.11 105.12 -29.96
CA GLU A 797 87.72 106.12 -30.97
C GLU A 797 88.55 107.40 -30.76
N THR A 798 89.14 107.92 -31.84
CA THR A 798 89.88 109.20 -31.92
C THR A 798 89.30 110.06 -33.04
N GLU A 799 88.98 111.32 -32.78
CA GLU A 799 88.42 112.26 -33.76
C GLU A 799 89.25 113.56 -33.79
N PHE A 800 89.50 114.12 -35.00
CA PHE A 800 90.52 115.15 -35.28
C PHE A 800 89.87 116.41 -35.91
N GLN A 801 90.14 117.62 -35.38
CA GLN A 801 90.22 118.88 -36.15
C GLN A 801 91.10 119.95 -35.43
N ILE A 802 91.86 120.71 -36.23
CA ILE A 802 93.02 121.57 -35.89
C ILE A 802 92.57 123.03 -35.69
N SER A 803 92.84 123.69 -34.54
CA SER A 803 93.93 124.67 -34.43
C SER A 803 94.26 125.01 -32.96
N LYS A 804 95.51 124.69 -32.58
CA LYS A 804 96.33 125.12 -31.43
C LYS A 804 95.90 124.71 -30.00
N VAL A 805 96.48 123.55 -29.62
CA VAL A 805 96.90 123.11 -28.27
C VAL A 805 95.79 122.50 -27.40
N TYR A 806 95.64 121.16 -27.34
CA TYR A 806 95.15 120.22 -26.26
C TYR A 806 94.57 118.91 -26.89
N ASN A 807 94.89 117.71 -26.35
CA ASN A 807 94.40 116.39 -26.79
C ASN A 807 93.66 115.67 -25.63
N LEU A 808 92.53 114.99 -25.87
CA LEU A 808 91.71 114.30 -24.84
C LEU A 808 91.37 112.86 -25.28
N GLN A 809 91.61 111.84 -24.44
CA GLN A 809 91.39 110.42 -24.76
C GLN A 809 90.45 109.75 -23.72
N LYS A 810 89.47 108.94 -24.18
CA LYS A 810 88.46 108.21 -23.35
C LYS A 810 88.39 106.73 -23.76
N SER A 811 88.34 105.78 -22.82
CA SER A 811 88.16 104.33 -23.08
C SER A 811 87.02 103.70 -22.25
N VAL A 812 86.33 102.67 -22.80
CA VAL A 812 85.20 101.93 -22.18
C VAL A 812 85.37 100.40 -22.39
N VAL A 813 85.11 99.55 -21.39
CA VAL A 813 85.21 98.06 -21.45
C VAL A 813 83.93 97.38 -20.93
N ARG A 814 83.37 96.36 -21.62
CA ARG A 814 82.16 95.57 -21.21
C ARG A 814 82.42 94.05 -21.14
N LYS A 815 81.81 93.33 -20.18
CA LYS A 815 81.88 91.87 -19.96
C LYS A 815 80.49 91.23 -19.75
N GLU A 816 80.21 90.02 -20.28
CA GLU A 816 78.94 89.27 -20.10
C GLU A 816 79.11 87.83 -19.55
N GLY A 817 78.08 87.28 -18.87
CA GLY A 817 78.06 85.92 -18.27
C GLY A 817 77.32 84.83 -19.08
N GLN A 818 77.58 83.53 -18.82
CA GLN A 818 76.99 82.38 -19.54
C GLN A 818 75.57 82.02 -19.04
N MET A 819 74.72 81.51 -19.94
CA MET A 819 73.38 81.02 -19.56
C MET A 819 73.43 79.63 -18.91
N GLY A 820 72.56 79.39 -17.93
CA GLY A 820 72.32 78.03 -17.38
C GLY A 820 71.56 77.14 -18.36
N SER A 821 71.70 75.82 -18.24
CA SER A 821 70.95 74.87 -19.07
C SER A 821 69.52 74.66 -18.52
N ALA A 822 68.57 74.43 -19.41
CA ALA A 822 67.20 74.09 -19.02
C ALA A 822 67.17 72.72 -18.33
N GLY A 823 66.27 72.55 -17.36
CA GLY A 823 65.95 71.23 -16.82
C GLY A 823 65.23 70.39 -17.88
N GLN A 824 65.36 69.07 -17.78
CA GLN A 824 64.67 68.13 -18.66
C GLN A 824 63.17 68.11 -18.34
N ASP A 825 62.34 67.98 -19.37
CA ASP A 825 60.91 67.76 -19.20
C ASP A 825 60.64 66.45 -18.44
N SER A 826 59.54 66.41 -17.69
CA SER A 826 59.07 65.19 -17.07
C SER A 826 58.35 64.28 -18.07
N GLY A 827 58.34 62.98 -17.76
CA GLY A 827 57.48 62.04 -18.45
C GLY A 827 56.02 62.18 -18.00
N ALA A 828 55.09 62.05 -18.95
CA ALA A 828 53.66 61.95 -18.64
C ALA A 828 53.34 60.61 -17.95
N GLY A 829 52.31 60.56 -17.11
CA GLY A 829 51.83 59.31 -16.55
C GLY A 829 51.09 58.45 -17.56
N GLY A 830 51.17 57.13 -17.42
CA GLY A 830 50.44 56.18 -18.26
C GLY A 830 48.94 56.20 -17.98
N GLN A 831 48.11 55.93 -18.98
CA GLN A 831 46.66 55.82 -18.83
C GLN A 831 46.29 54.56 -18.03
N GLY A 832 45.30 54.66 -17.15
CA GLY A 832 44.78 53.47 -16.47
C GLY A 832 44.01 52.55 -17.43
N GLY A 833 44.16 51.24 -17.24
CA GLY A 833 43.47 50.22 -18.01
C GLY A 833 41.97 50.21 -17.73
N LYS A 834 41.16 49.85 -18.73
CA LYS A 834 39.70 49.74 -18.60
C LYS A 834 39.30 48.61 -17.67
N GLY A 835 38.19 48.77 -16.96
CA GLY A 835 37.58 47.65 -16.26
C GLY A 835 37.01 46.61 -17.22
N GLY A 836 37.06 45.34 -16.82
CA GLY A 836 36.48 44.23 -17.55
C GLY A 836 34.96 44.28 -17.56
N ALA A 837 34.35 43.70 -18.59
CA ALA A 837 32.89 43.61 -18.68
C ALA A 837 32.31 42.63 -17.64
N LYS A 838 31.17 42.96 -17.04
CA LYS A 838 30.41 42.05 -16.16
C LYS A 838 29.75 40.91 -16.95
N GLY A 839 29.52 39.79 -16.27
CA GLY A 839 28.86 38.62 -16.84
C GLY A 839 27.37 38.54 -16.48
N SER A 840 26.68 37.51 -16.97
CA SER A 840 25.28 37.22 -16.61
C SER A 840 25.19 36.10 -15.57
N ILE A 841 24.17 36.15 -14.70
CA ILE A 841 23.85 35.11 -13.72
C ILE A 841 22.37 34.79 -13.90
N THR A 842 22.07 33.56 -14.28
CA THR A 842 20.69 33.10 -14.50
C THR A 842 20.49 31.75 -13.82
N ILE A 843 19.49 31.65 -12.95
CA ILE A 843 19.01 30.37 -12.40
C ILE A 843 17.54 30.21 -12.77
N ILE A 844 17.22 29.10 -13.43
CA ILE A 844 15.87 28.76 -13.85
C ILE A 844 15.34 27.66 -12.93
N ASP A 845 14.32 28.00 -12.15
CA ASP A 845 13.52 27.04 -11.40
C ASP A 845 12.34 26.55 -12.25
N LEU A 846 12.46 25.31 -12.73
CA LEU A 846 11.45 24.68 -13.57
C LEU A 846 10.17 24.30 -12.81
N ALA A 847 10.20 24.14 -11.49
CA ALA A 847 9.01 23.83 -10.71
C ALA A 847 8.02 25.01 -10.71
N HIS A 848 8.54 26.24 -10.66
CA HIS A 848 7.74 27.47 -10.61
C HIS A 848 7.79 28.32 -11.89
N TYR A 849 8.39 27.79 -12.95
CA TYR A 849 8.48 28.46 -14.25
C TYR A 849 7.11 28.91 -14.78
N GLY A 850 6.93 30.21 -15.00
CA GLY A 850 5.68 30.85 -15.44
C GLY A 850 4.90 31.57 -14.33
N ASN A 851 5.22 31.33 -13.05
CA ASN A 851 4.69 32.11 -11.93
C ASN A 851 5.60 33.34 -11.65
N PRO A 852 5.09 34.44 -11.04
CA PRO A 852 5.94 35.55 -10.64
C PRO A 852 7.09 35.05 -9.78
N PHE A 853 8.32 35.33 -10.22
CA PHE A 853 9.58 34.78 -9.69
C PHE A 853 9.58 34.80 -8.16
N GLN A 854 9.45 33.62 -7.53
CA GLN A 854 9.79 33.50 -6.11
C GLN A 854 11.31 33.61 -6.02
N ASN A 855 11.80 34.58 -5.25
CA ASN A 855 13.22 34.71 -5.00
C ASN A 855 13.71 33.41 -4.33
N LEU A 856 14.51 32.62 -5.05
CA LEU A 856 15.09 31.38 -4.53
C LEU A 856 16.01 31.63 -3.33
N GLY A 857 16.38 32.89 -3.04
CA GLY A 857 17.10 33.28 -1.83
C GLY A 857 18.63 33.24 -1.96
N TYR A 858 19.18 32.90 -3.13
CA TYR A 858 20.62 32.97 -3.40
C TYR A 858 21.10 34.42 -3.53
N SER A 859 22.39 34.64 -3.26
CA SER A 859 23.04 35.94 -3.46
C SER A 859 23.72 36.01 -4.83
N SER A 860 23.51 37.09 -5.58
CA SER A 860 24.17 37.33 -6.86
C SER A 860 24.87 38.68 -6.89
N HIS A 861 26.07 38.72 -7.45
CA HIS A 861 26.85 39.95 -7.63
C HIS A 861 27.32 40.09 -9.07
N GLN A 862 26.94 41.20 -9.71
CA GLN A 862 27.31 41.51 -11.08
C GLN A 862 27.64 43.00 -11.18
N SER A 863 28.92 43.30 -11.39
CA SER A 863 29.42 44.67 -11.54
C SER A 863 30.49 44.73 -12.61
N GLU A 864 30.55 45.85 -13.31
CA GLU A 864 31.65 46.13 -14.23
C GLU A 864 32.94 46.29 -13.42
N GLY A 865 34.06 45.89 -13.99
CA GLY A 865 35.37 46.16 -13.40
C GLY A 865 35.59 47.67 -13.26
N GLN A 866 36.33 48.07 -12.24
CA GLN A 866 36.70 49.47 -12.08
C GLN A 866 37.78 49.87 -13.09
N LEU A 867 37.68 51.11 -13.59
CA LEU A 867 38.73 51.73 -14.41
C LEU A 867 39.98 51.95 -13.55
N GLY A 868 41.14 51.56 -14.06
CA GLY A 868 42.42 51.89 -13.44
C GLY A 868 42.64 53.40 -13.38
N LEU A 869 43.28 53.88 -12.33
CA LEU A 869 43.68 55.27 -12.23
C LEU A 869 44.81 55.56 -13.23
N THR A 870 44.77 56.72 -13.87
CA THR A 870 45.89 57.24 -14.67
C THR A 870 47.06 57.55 -13.74
N GLY A 871 48.27 57.15 -14.15
CA GLY A 871 49.50 57.49 -13.43
C GLY A 871 49.71 59.00 -13.38
N ALA A 872 50.33 59.48 -12.32
CA ALA A 872 50.67 60.90 -12.20
C ALA A 872 51.82 61.26 -13.15
N ASP A 873 51.78 62.46 -13.72
CA ASP A 873 52.91 63.01 -14.47
C ASP A 873 54.12 63.18 -13.55
N GLY A 874 55.32 62.97 -14.09
CA GLY A 874 56.56 63.34 -13.42
C GLY A 874 56.64 64.85 -13.20
N LYS A 875 57.49 65.27 -12.26
CA LYS A 875 57.80 66.69 -12.02
C LYS A 875 58.92 67.12 -12.97
N PRO A 876 58.80 68.26 -13.68
CA PRO A 876 59.85 68.73 -14.57
C PRO A 876 61.11 69.09 -13.78
N GLY A 877 62.28 68.96 -14.40
CA GLY A 877 63.55 69.35 -13.81
C GLY A 877 63.65 70.87 -13.67
N ASN A 878 64.24 71.35 -12.58
CA ASN A 878 64.51 72.77 -12.38
C ASN A 878 65.54 73.27 -13.40
N SER A 879 65.39 74.49 -13.92
CA SER A 879 66.37 75.08 -14.85
C SER A 879 67.56 75.70 -14.10
N GLY A 880 68.75 75.62 -14.67
CA GLY A 880 69.94 76.32 -14.19
C GLY A 880 69.84 77.84 -14.38
N SER A 881 70.50 78.59 -13.51
CA SER A 881 70.54 80.06 -13.45
C SER A 881 71.66 80.68 -14.32
N ASN A 882 71.45 81.91 -14.83
CA ASN A 882 72.42 82.62 -15.69
C ASN A 882 73.49 83.41 -14.89
N GLY A 883 74.67 83.60 -15.49
CA GLY A 883 75.78 84.40 -14.96
C GLY A 883 75.74 85.92 -15.27
N CYS A 884 76.54 86.74 -14.55
CA CYS A 884 76.48 88.22 -14.48
C CYS A 884 77.47 89.01 -15.40
N SER A 885 77.07 90.23 -15.82
CA SER A 885 77.77 91.14 -16.77
C SER A 885 78.24 92.50 -16.12
N SER A 886 79.34 93.15 -16.56
CA SER A 886 79.89 94.44 -16.00
C SER A 886 80.56 95.41 -17.03
N VAL A 887 80.68 96.73 -16.75
CA VAL A 887 81.31 97.78 -17.63
C VAL A 887 82.22 98.79 -16.86
N ASP A 888 83.42 99.16 -17.38
CA ASP A 888 84.41 100.12 -16.80
C ASP A 888 84.84 101.27 -17.78
N ILE A 889 85.09 102.53 -17.33
CA ILE A 889 85.45 103.72 -18.17
C ILE A 889 86.65 104.55 -17.59
N THR A 890 87.63 105.00 -18.40
CA THR A 890 88.82 105.81 -17.99
C THR A 890 89.10 107.05 -18.89
N LYS A 891 89.63 108.18 -18.35
CA LYS A 891 90.01 109.43 -19.08
C LYS A 891 91.38 110.01 -18.61
N THR A 892 92.22 110.55 -19.50
CA THR A 892 93.59 111.07 -19.19
C THR A 892 93.97 112.34 -19.98
N HIS A 893 94.79 113.26 -19.41
CA HIS A 893 95.26 114.55 -20.01
C HIS A 893 96.81 114.70 -19.95
N GLN A 894 97.50 115.24 -20.99
CA GLN A 894 98.98 115.53 -20.98
C GLN A 894 99.38 116.77 -21.85
N LEU A 895 100.35 117.59 -21.38
CA LEU A 895 101.09 118.65 -22.12
C LEU A 895 102.59 118.73 -21.69
N PHE A 896 103.53 118.77 -22.64
CA PHE A 896 105.00 118.92 -22.46
C PHE A 896 105.45 120.38 -22.64
N GLY A 897 106.49 120.93 -22.03
CA GLY A 897 107.44 120.40 -21.06
C GLY A 897 108.48 121.48 -20.68
N GLN A 898 108.50 121.90 -19.41
CA GLN A 898 109.60 121.72 -18.44
C GLN A 898 109.08 122.14 -17.05
N GLU A 899 109.70 121.58 -16.01
CA GLU A 899 109.19 121.30 -14.66
C GLU A 899 108.44 122.42 -13.90
N ILE A 900 107.30 122.05 -13.28
CA ILE A 900 107.06 122.08 -11.82
C ILE A 900 105.79 121.27 -11.53
N SER A 901 105.83 120.53 -10.42
CA SER A 901 104.87 119.53 -9.91
C SER A 901 103.52 120.13 -9.47
N LEU A 902 102.41 119.41 -9.67
CA LEU A 902 101.43 118.97 -8.65
C LEU A 902 100.06 118.53 -9.26
N LEU A 903 99.69 117.26 -8.97
CA LEU A 903 98.36 116.67 -8.72
C LEU A 903 97.22 116.80 -9.76
N SER A 904 96.73 115.65 -10.28
CA SER A 904 95.32 115.50 -10.70
C SER A 904 94.75 114.10 -10.37
N ASN A 905 93.55 114.09 -9.78
CA ASN A 905 92.78 112.94 -9.27
C ASN A 905 92.00 112.19 -10.37
N THR A 906 91.72 110.89 -10.15
CA THR A 906 90.78 110.06 -10.92
C THR A 906 89.60 109.60 -10.05
N GLU A 907 88.36 109.77 -10.52
CA GLU A 907 87.12 109.23 -9.92
C GLU A 907 86.60 108.01 -10.73
N THR A 908 86.06 107.00 -10.04
CA THR A 908 85.45 105.79 -10.66
C THR A 908 84.04 105.58 -10.08
N LEU A 909 83.02 105.36 -10.92
CA LEU A 909 81.62 105.13 -10.52
C LEU A 909 81.16 103.72 -10.94
N ARG A 910 80.64 102.90 -10.02
CA ARG A 910 80.02 101.56 -10.27
C ARG A 910 78.53 101.58 -9.93
N LEU A 911 77.66 100.98 -10.76
CA LEU A 911 76.23 100.78 -10.49
C LEU A 911 75.87 99.27 -10.33
N PRO A 912 74.96 98.89 -9.41
CA PRO A 912 74.57 97.48 -9.13
C PRO A 912 73.46 96.91 -10.05
N CYS A 913 73.45 95.57 -10.21
CA CYS A 913 72.61 94.79 -11.14
C CYS A 913 71.41 94.09 -10.43
N LYS A 914 70.24 93.99 -11.09
CA LYS A 914 69.06 93.20 -10.67
C LYS A 914 68.80 92.08 -11.70
N LYS A 915 68.56 90.84 -11.24
CA LYS A 915 68.17 89.66 -12.05
C LYS A 915 66.64 89.49 -12.06
N GLU A 916 66.02 89.27 -13.22
CA GLU A 916 64.61 88.85 -13.36
C GLU A 916 64.48 87.69 -14.38
N THR A 917 63.49 86.81 -14.17
CA THR A 917 63.30 85.52 -14.85
C THR A 917 62.21 85.53 -15.92
N ALA A 918 62.42 84.73 -16.99
CA ALA A 918 61.69 84.76 -18.26
C ALA A 918 60.46 83.83 -18.37
N LYS A 919 59.55 83.76 -17.38
CA LYS A 919 58.37 82.87 -17.46
C LYS A 919 57.03 83.64 -17.48
N GLY A 920 56.59 83.97 -18.69
CA GLY A 920 55.18 84.25 -19.00
C GLY A 920 54.48 82.96 -19.41
N GLU A 921 53.50 82.52 -18.63
CA GLU A 921 52.63 81.37 -18.93
C GLU A 921 51.39 81.80 -19.75
N VAL A 922 50.73 80.85 -20.43
CA VAL A 922 49.25 80.66 -20.38
C VAL A 922 48.74 79.47 -21.24
N LEU A 923 48.05 78.53 -20.55
CA LEU A 923 46.79 77.79 -20.80
C LEU A 923 46.59 76.69 -21.89
N ARG A 924 45.66 75.77 -21.49
CA ARG A 924 44.56 75.05 -22.21
C ARG A 924 44.77 73.54 -22.51
N GLN A 925 43.77 72.63 -22.52
CA GLN A 925 42.30 72.62 -22.31
C GLN A 925 41.81 71.15 -22.18
N ARG A 926 40.71 70.91 -21.44
CA ARG A 926 39.96 69.64 -21.33
C ARG A 926 39.33 69.17 -22.66
N ARG A 927 39.23 67.86 -22.87
CA ARG A 927 38.28 67.21 -23.82
C ARG A 927 37.33 66.25 -23.09
N LEU A 928 36.07 66.31 -23.50
CA LEU A 928 34.91 65.52 -23.05
C LEU A 928 34.79 64.27 -23.96
N ASN A 929 34.56 63.09 -23.39
CA ASN A 929 34.29 61.86 -24.14
C ASN A 929 32.78 61.68 -24.42
N LEU A 930 32.44 61.31 -25.66
CA LEU A 930 31.11 60.87 -26.10
C LEU A 930 31.01 59.35 -25.94
N TYR A 931 30.01 58.90 -25.17
CA TYR A 931 29.67 57.48 -24.97
C TYR A 931 28.49 57.10 -25.89
N VAL A 932 28.58 55.96 -26.56
CA VAL A 932 27.48 55.32 -27.31
C VAL A 932 27.32 53.90 -26.75
N PRO A 933 26.16 53.50 -26.20
CA PRO A 933 25.93 52.11 -25.84
C PRO A 933 25.42 51.34 -27.07
N ARG A 934 26.06 50.19 -27.37
CA ARG A 934 25.48 49.16 -28.24
C ARG A 934 24.68 48.18 -27.37
N LYS A 935 23.37 48.18 -27.57
CA LYS A 935 22.46 47.11 -27.13
C LYS A 935 22.52 45.98 -28.17
N ARG A 936 22.76 44.74 -27.73
CA ARG A 936 22.30 43.52 -28.42
C ARG A 936 21.90 42.50 -27.35
N GLU A 937 20.62 42.47 -27.03
CA GLU A 937 19.94 41.29 -26.49
C GLU A 937 19.80 40.31 -27.66
N GLY A 938 20.60 39.24 -27.63
CA GLY A 938 20.40 38.06 -28.47
C GLY A 938 19.57 37.06 -27.69
N ASP A 939 18.54 36.52 -28.33
CA ASP A 939 17.57 35.57 -27.79
C ASP A 939 18.27 34.27 -27.34
N LEU A 940 18.47 34.11 -26.03
CA LEU A 940 19.15 32.96 -25.41
C LEU A 940 18.38 31.64 -25.59
N SER A 941 17.07 31.71 -25.89
CA SER A 941 16.17 30.54 -25.94
C SER A 941 16.59 29.54 -27.03
N GLY A 942 16.87 30.00 -28.25
CA GLY A 942 17.23 29.14 -29.38
C GLY A 942 18.53 28.35 -29.19
N LEU A 943 19.54 28.96 -28.55
CA LEU A 943 20.85 28.31 -28.33
C LEU A 943 20.79 27.24 -27.24
N VAL A 944 20.01 27.50 -26.18
CA VAL A 944 19.76 26.54 -25.09
C VAL A 944 19.05 25.29 -25.62
N CYS A 945 18.09 25.46 -26.53
CA CYS A 945 17.36 24.35 -27.12
C CYS A 945 18.20 23.50 -28.06
N GLU A 946 19.05 24.11 -28.89
CA GLU A 946 19.97 23.37 -29.74
C GLU A 946 21.01 22.56 -28.91
N MET A 947 21.50 23.14 -27.81
CA MET A 947 22.38 22.45 -26.87
C MET A 947 21.67 21.28 -26.16
N PHE A 948 20.42 21.45 -25.71
CA PHE A 948 19.65 20.39 -25.06
C PHE A 948 19.28 19.25 -26.02
N VAL A 949 19.02 19.54 -27.30
CA VAL A 949 18.76 18.52 -28.32
C VAL A 949 20.02 17.70 -28.64
N LYS A 950 21.19 18.34 -28.77
CA LYS A 950 22.48 17.64 -28.92
C LYS A 950 22.83 16.81 -27.68
N LEU A 951 22.57 17.36 -26.50
CA LEU A 951 22.74 16.64 -25.24
C LEU A 951 21.76 15.46 -25.08
N ARG A 952 20.54 15.57 -25.62
CA ARG A 952 19.55 14.48 -25.63
C ARG A 952 20.02 13.30 -26.47
N LEU A 953 20.52 13.54 -27.69
CA LEU A 953 21.11 12.49 -28.55
C LEU A 953 22.27 11.79 -27.84
N PHE A 954 23.07 12.57 -27.11
CA PHE A 954 24.19 12.09 -26.32
C PHE A 954 23.76 11.19 -25.13
N ILE A 955 22.72 11.58 -24.39
CA ILE A 955 22.18 10.80 -23.26
C ILE A 955 21.47 9.53 -23.75
N ALA A 956 20.77 9.60 -24.89
CA ALA A 956 20.01 8.48 -25.46
C ALA A 956 20.90 7.36 -26.04
N GLU A 957 22.10 7.67 -26.51
CA GLU A 957 23.06 6.69 -27.06
C GLU A 957 23.75 5.82 -26.00
N ARG A 958 23.62 6.10 -24.69
CA ARG A 958 24.41 5.42 -23.63
C ARG A 958 23.59 4.85 -22.45
N SER A 959 24.18 3.82 -21.84
CA SER A 959 23.62 2.82 -20.91
C SER A 959 23.03 3.28 -19.56
N TYR A 960 22.41 4.47 -19.44
CA TYR A 960 21.73 4.91 -18.21
C TYR A 960 20.29 4.39 -18.06
N ARG A 961 19.99 3.22 -18.65
CA ARG A 961 18.68 2.59 -18.54
C ARG A 961 18.51 1.93 -17.17
N SER A 962 18.01 2.68 -16.20
CA SER A 962 17.39 2.13 -14.99
C SER A 962 16.05 2.80 -14.76
N LYS A 963 15.02 2.04 -14.34
CA LYS A 963 13.66 2.55 -14.10
C LYS A 963 13.62 3.70 -13.09
N LEU A 964 14.62 3.79 -12.21
CA LEU A 964 14.80 4.85 -11.21
C LEU A 964 15.46 6.13 -11.76
N THR A 965 16.23 6.05 -12.84
CA THR A 965 16.95 7.21 -13.42
C THR A 965 16.33 7.74 -14.69
N LEU A 966 15.75 6.86 -15.52
CA LEU A 966 15.09 7.23 -16.78
C LEU A 966 13.90 8.16 -16.53
N GLY A 967 13.01 7.84 -15.59
CA GLY A 967 11.84 8.65 -15.31
C GLY A 967 12.17 10.09 -14.88
N SER A 968 13.22 10.28 -14.07
CA SER A 968 13.64 11.61 -13.60
C SER A 968 14.34 12.42 -14.70
N ILE A 969 15.22 11.79 -15.48
CA ILE A 969 15.94 12.44 -16.58
C ILE A 969 14.98 12.78 -17.72
N ASP A 970 14.14 11.85 -18.15
CA ASP A 970 13.19 12.06 -19.25
C ASP A 970 12.12 13.07 -18.87
N LYS A 971 11.65 13.06 -17.61
CA LYS A 971 10.72 14.07 -17.11
C LYS A 971 11.39 15.44 -17.01
N PHE A 972 12.63 15.52 -16.51
CA PHE A 972 13.38 16.78 -16.47
C PHE A 972 13.65 17.31 -17.88
N GLN A 973 14.09 16.46 -18.80
CA GLN A 973 14.30 16.79 -20.22
C GLN A 973 13.01 17.24 -20.89
N LYS A 974 11.92 16.49 -20.71
CA LYS A 974 10.61 16.86 -21.26
C LYS A 974 10.13 18.18 -20.70
N ILE A 975 10.27 18.44 -19.40
CA ILE A 975 9.91 19.74 -18.81
C ILE A 975 10.80 20.86 -19.35
N VAL A 976 12.11 20.63 -19.51
CA VAL A 976 13.02 21.60 -20.12
C VAL A 976 12.59 21.91 -21.55
N ILE A 977 12.35 20.88 -22.37
CA ILE A 977 11.92 21.05 -23.76
C ILE A 977 10.56 21.75 -23.82
N ASP A 978 9.56 21.23 -23.11
CA ASP A 978 8.19 21.77 -23.14
C ASP A 978 8.11 23.23 -22.63
N LYS A 979 8.98 23.63 -21.67
CA LYS A 979 8.93 24.96 -21.05
C LYS A 979 9.91 25.98 -21.61
N LEU A 980 11.09 25.54 -22.06
CA LEU A 980 12.17 26.40 -22.55
C LEU A 980 12.37 26.32 -24.07
N CYS A 981 11.81 25.30 -24.74
CA CYS A 981 11.91 25.05 -26.18
C CYS A 981 10.55 24.83 -26.87
N PRO A 982 9.62 25.81 -26.76
CA PRO A 982 8.29 25.71 -27.35
C PRO A 982 8.27 25.70 -28.88
#